data_AF-A0A1S9UJF7-F1
#
_entry.id   AF-A0A1S9UJF7-F1
#
_cell.length_a   1.000
_cell.length_b   1.000
_cell.length_c   1.000
_cell.angle_alpha   90.00
_cell.angle_beta   90.00
_cell.angle_gamma   90.00
#
_symmetry.space_group_name_H-M   'P 1'
#
loop_
_entity.id
_entity.type
_entity.pdbx_description
1 polymer ?
#
loop_
_entity_poly.entity_id
_entity_poly.type
_entity_poly.pdbx_seq_one_letter_code
_entity_poly.pdbx_strand_id
1 'polypeptide(L)'
;MWIRKDNLGSLSDLDLVTKPPSNDDILTYDSTQLKWIPKSLGNTNSLSIYTLELDRWNVKNDGTDAVNTSQGINNALVWASQQGYTEVVLPKGIYLIDKQKPIEPQSYLTLNLNGSTLKMETNKLTGYAIVSFRKNQVYSRVTNGVIQGDRDTHDYSSGGTHEGGYGIELGSFTPPADGGNNTRFISLDNLDILDCTGDAITLNSTFGQISPFPTSLASSFEQGSINTTDGSLVSSTTKIRSTLQIDMTQVTIVKYGYFGLYGNGFGGLGSDINCDYYDVIFYTSSNVFISSKVNVQFFDEVEVPKGASYAKIVLHQGTVPAPANCLINVRVPSFSQYTYIEKCNLHDCRRQGISICGAKNVYIRDNHIHHIAGTNPQSGIDVEDGYDLNQYIYIERNNFHDNKNYNIIVVNGKFIYILDNSIMNTVSNAYVGLAINGGADRVIVTGNNIRLTKISLSGDVIFSNNYVYGAQINTQGAYANRSINILGNVFCNSKMIIDTPFPYVVKVDSCRFFNDADKLTSLSSLYQWTLEVKNEPQTISNCVFEGQDVLYFNYVTVGTFKPGWIFENTLFNNVKNPTLFEGTYTNCFFKDVGFLGATSTTNSLELRDCKLISTDKNNTLLTVNNLKSFKMINCHIEKPNGTVLNVQNVSDDIVLSGNVVKITNDTLQRTIIILDAAFAGKQAVIQNNTITAINLTQVGIDNRTTSSTLQVVMQNNMLNNATMMITGKEFLQGNIVNGVIDPYYRISTIPTTGYYRLGQELRNSNPIAGGYIGWICSKTGYANNQTWIASKSYVKGSRINFGNHVYEALNNGTSHTIPPPFSTISSGTITDNDIVWKEIGPLAMFVTFGQMNA
;
A
#
# COMPACT_ATOMS: atom_id res chain seq x y z
N MET A 1 -32.58 18.01 -9.34
CA MET A 1 -32.98 19.31 -8.77
C MET A 1 -33.52 19.06 -7.37
N TRP A 2 -32.82 19.51 -6.32
CA TRP A 2 -33.27 19.35 -4.93
C TRP A 2 -34.05 20.59 -4.50
N ILE A 3 -35.36 20.47 -4.33
CA ILE A 3 -36.18 21.55 -3.76
C ILE A 3 -36.22 21.37 -2.24
N ARG A 4 -35.46 22.18 -1.50
CA ARG A 4 -35.70 22.37 -0.07
C ARG A 4 -37.06 23.05 0.10
N LYS A 5 -38.01 22.37 0.72
CA LYS A 5 -39.21 23.01 1.28
C LYS A 5 -38.88 23.52 2.68
N ASP A 6 -38.09 24.60 2.74
CA ASP A 6 -37.91 25.32 3.99
C ASP A 6 -39.25 25.99 4.36
N ASN A 7 -39.75 25.70 5.56
CA ASN A 7 -41.13 25.99 5.94
C ASN A 7 -41.26 27.44 6.48
N LEU A 8 -41.18 28.42 5.56
CA LEU A 8 -41.21 29.87 5.81
C LEU A 8 -42.52 30.43 6.45
N GLY A 9 -43.39 29.55 6.98
CA GLY A 9 -44.65 29.93 7.63
C GLY A 9 -44.50 30.37 9.10
N SER A 10 -43.37 30.09 9.74
CA SER A 10 -43.02 30.59 11.07
C SER A 10 -42.08 31.78 10.93
N LEU A 11 -42.46 32.92 11.50
CA LEU A 11 -41.67 34.16 11.52
C LEU A 11 -41.36 34.63 12.96
N SER A 12 -41.67 33.80 13.97
CA SER A 12 -41.48 34.11 15.40
C SER A 12 -40.03 34.26 15.83
N ASP A 13 -39.12 33.80 14.98
CA ASP A 13 -37.67 33.70 15.15
C ASP A 13 -36.90 34.83 14.45
N LEU A 14 -37.60 35.79 13.83
CA LEU A 14 -37.03 36.97 13.18
C LEU A 14 -37.42 38.27 13.92
N ASP A 15 -36.41 39.05 14.33
CA ASP A 15 -36.63 40.39 14.92
C ASP A 15 -36.92 41.44 13.84
N LEU A 16 -38.18 41.50 13.45
CA LEU A 16 -38.72 42.42 12.44
C LEU A 16 -39.04 43.81 13.02
N VAL A 17 -38.79 44.06 14.31
CA VAL A 17 -39.08 45.33 15.00
C VAL A 17 -37.83 46.21 15.04
N THR A 18 -36.65 45.63 15.32
CA THR A 18 -35.38 46.39 15.32
C THR A 18 -34.61 46.26 14.01
N LYS A 19 -34.93 45.28 13.16
CA LYS A 19 -34.29 45.03 11.85
C LYS A 19 -35.35 44.81 10.76
N PRO A 20 -35.98 45.87 10.24
CA PRO A 20 -36.89 45.74 9.10
C PRO A 20 -36.13 45.25 7.85
N PRO A 21 -36.70 44.32 7.07
CA PRO A 21 -36.21 43.92 5.75
C PRO A 21 -35.89 45.10 4.82
N SER A 22 -34.78 44.99 4.07
CA SER A 22 -34.38 45.98 3.06
C SER A 22 -34.88 45.62 1.66
N ASN A 23 -34.59 46.46 0.65
CA ASN A 23 -34.77 46.03 -0.74
C ASN A 23 -34.01 44.71 -1.00
N ASP A 24 -34.60 43.88 -1.86
CA ASP A 24 -34.17 42.53 -2.24
C ASP A 24 -34.24 41.42 -1.17
N ASP A 25 -34.92 41.66 -0.05
CA ASP A 25 -35.22 40.61 0.94
C ASP A 25 -36.34 39.64 0.46
N ILE A 26 -36.39 38.45 1.08
CA ILE A 26 -37.37 37.38 0.81
C ILE A 26 -38.75 37.63 1.45
N LEU A 27 -38.91 38.74 2.17
CA LEU A 27 -40.14 39.16 2.82
C LEU A 27 -40.73 40.42 2.16
N THR A 28 -42.05 40.55 2.19
CA THR A 28 -42.77 41.78 1.86
C THR A 28 -43.72 42.14 2.99
N TYR A 29 -43.98 43.43 3.22
CA TYR A 29 -44.93 43.85 4.26
C TYR A 29 -46.36 43.80 3.72
N ASP A 30 -47.20 42.94 4.31
CA ASP A 30 -48.63 42.91 4.03
C ASP A 30 -49.33 43.94 4.93
N SER A 31 -49.68 45.08 4.35
CA SER A 31 -50.39 46.17 5.03
C SER A 31 -51.82 45.79 5.45
N THR A 32 -52.40 44.73 4.87
CA THR A 32 -53.71 44.19 5.23
C THR A 32 -53.63 43.27 6.45
N GLN A 33 -52.55 42.48 6.55
CA GLN A 33 -52.31 41.57 7.69
C GLN A 33 -51.43 42.19 8.79
N LEU A 34 -50.94 43.42 8.60
CA LEU A 34 -50.05 44.17 9.49
C LEU A 34 -48.77 43.42 9.90
N LYS A 35 -48.28 42.54 9.03
CA LYS A 35 -47.09 41.72 9.27
C LYS A 35 -46.25 41.58 8.00
N TRP A 36 -44.96 41.30 8.18
CA TRP A 36 -44.15 40.76 7.11
C TRP A 36 -44.64 39.35 6.76
N ILE A 37 -44.72 39.06 5.47
CA ILE A 37 -45.02 37.74 4.93
C ILE A 37 -43.89 37.35 3.97
N PRO A 38 -43.71 36.05 3.65
CA PRO A 38 -42.92 35.64 2.51
C PRO A 38 -43.36 36.43 1.28
N LYS A 39 -42.41 37.14 0.65
CA LYS A 39 -42.64 37.84 -0.62
C LYS A 39 -43.14 36.79 -1.59
N SER A 40 -44.32 36.98 -2.16
CA SER A 40 -44.80 36.06 -3.18
C SER A 40 -43.76 36.07 -4.29
N LEU A 41 -43.21 34.89 -4.60
CA LEU A 41 -42.56 34.64 -5.88
C LEU A 41 -43.66 34.77 -6.92
N GLY A 42 -43.92 36.01 -7.35
CA GLY A 42 -44.97 36.33 -8.31
C GLY A 42 -44.74 35.47 -9.54
N ASN A 43 -45.68 34.55 -9.78
CA ASN A 43 -45.56 33.38 -10.67
C ASN A 43 -44.29 33.42 -11.52
N THR A 44 -43.22 32.78 -11.06
CA THR A 44 -42.04 32.61 -11.92
C THR A 44 -42.51 31.87 -13.15
N ASN A 45 -42.57 32.60 -14.26
CA ASN A 45 -43.12 32.13 -15.51
C ASN A 45 -42.47 30.80 -15.90
N SER A 46 -43.22 30.01 -16.67
CA SER A 46 -42.73 28.82 -17.38
C SER A 46 -41.23 28.87 -17.68
N LEU A 47 -40.51 27.80 -17.28
CA LEU A 47 -39.12 27.51 -17.65
C LEU A 47 -38.78 28.15 -19.01
N SER A 48 -38.15 29.32 -18.96
CA SER A 48 -38.05 30.21 -20.10
C SER A 48 -36.83 29.77 -20.90
N ILE A 49 -37.11 29.03 -21.97
CA ILE A 49 -36.14 28.57 -22.95
C ILE A 49 -36.08 29.61 -24.08
N TYR A 50 -34.91 30.19 -24.31
CA TYR A 50 -34.64 31.05 -25.46
C TYR A 50 -33.94 30.24 -26.56
N THR A 51 -34.48 30.20 -27.77
CA THR A 51 -33.74 29.68 -28.93
C THR A 51 -32.98 30.83 -29.59
N LEU A 52 -31.68 30.65 -29.85
CA LEU A 52 -30.83 31.71 -30.42
C LEU A 52 -31.32 32.14 -31.81
N GLU A 53 -31.74 33.40 -31.93
CA GLU A 53 -32.13 34.02 -33.21
C GLU A 53 -30.89 34.46 -34.01
N LEU A 54 -30.44 33.63 -34.97
CA LEU A 54 -29.19 33.86 -35.71
C LEU A 54 -29.08 35.26 -36.34
N ASP A 55 -30.11 35.69 -37.08
CA ASP A 55 -30.12 36.98 -37.78
C ASP A 55 -30.10 38.18 -36.81
N ARG A 56 -30.82 38.07 -35.68
CA ARG A 56 -30.91 39.14 -34.67
C ARG A 56 -29.56 39.44 -34.03
N TRP A 57 -28.74 38.41 -33.83
CA TRP A 57 -27.44 38.52 -33.17
C TRP A 57 -26.26 38.50 -34.15
N ASN A 58 -26.52 38.45 -35.46
CA ASN A 58 -25.53 38.29 -36.54
C ASN A 58 -24.61 37.07 -36.34
N VAL A 59 -25.21 35.92 -35.99
CA VAL A 59 -24.48 34.66 -35.73
C VAL A 59 -24.54 33.74 -36.95
N LYS A 60 -23.44 33.03 -37.23
CA LYS A 60 -23.38 31.98 -38.24
C LYS A 60 -23.21 30.60 -37.60
N ASN A 61 -23.91 29.61 -38.17
CA ASN A 61 -23.89 28.21 -37.73
C ASN A 61 -23.48 27.26 -38.89
N ASP A 62 -22.78 27.79 -39.89
CA ASP A 62 -22.29 27.10 -41.10
C ASP A 62 -20.76 26.89 -41.10
N GLY A 63 -20.09 27.18 -39.99
CA GLY A 63 -18.64 27.12 -39.84
C GLY A 63 -17.90 28.37 -40.34
N THR A 64 -18.58 29.50 -40.55
CA THR A 64 -17.96 30.76 -40.98
C THR A 64 -18.09 31.90 -39.94
N ASP A 65 -17.43 33.02 -40.21
CA ASP A 65 -17.51 34.29 -39.45
C ASP A 65 -17.36 34.15 -37.92
N ALA A 66 -16.15 33.79 -37.50
CA ALA A 66 -15.81 33.56 -36.09
C ALA A 66 -16.09 34.77 -35.18
N VAL A 67 -15.75 35.98 -35.67
CA VAL A 67 -15.79 37.23 -34.88
C VAL A 67 -17.22 37.63 -34.55
N ASN A 68 -18.12 37.62 -35.54
CA ASN A 68 -19.52 37.94 -35.32
C ASN A 68 -20.24 36.81 -34.58
N THR A 69 -19.91 35.55 -34.85
CA THR A 69 -20.48 34.39 -34.17
C THR A 69 -20.21 34.40 -32.66
N SER A 70 -18.95 34.52 -32.23
CA SER A 70 -18.62 34.65 -30.80
C SER A 70 -19.27 35.87 -30.15
N GLN A 71 -19.26 37.03 -30.82
CA GLN A 71 -19.85 38.25 -30.27
C GLN A 71 -21.38 38.14 -30.13
N GLY A 72 -22.06 37.60 -31.14
CA GLY A 72 -23.50 37.46 -31.19
C GLY A 72 -24.03 36.47 -30.16
N ILE A 73 -23.37 35.31 -30.00
CA ILE A 73 -23.70 34.33 -28.95
C ILE A 73 -23.54 34.98 -27.56
N ASN A 74 -22.42 35.65 -27.28
CA ASN A 74 -22.20 36.29 -25.98
C ASN A 74 -23.22 37.41 -25.69
N ASN A 75 -23.55 38.24 -26.69
CA ASN A 75 -24.60 39.26 -26.58
C ASN A 75 -25.97 38.62 -26.26
N ALA A 76 -26.31 37.51 -26.93
CA ALA A 76 -27.55 36.78 -26.72
C ALA A 76 -27.62 36.16 -25.32
N LEU A 77 -26.53 35.58 -24.81
CA LEU A 77 -26.44 35.00 -23.47
C LEU A 77 -26.65 36.06 -22.38
N VAL A 78 -25.98 37.22 -22.50
CA VAL A 78 -26.14 38.35 -21.58
C VAL A 78 -27.58 38.87 -21.61
N TRP A 79 -28.15 39.08 -22.80
CA TRP A 79 -29.54 39.53 -22.94
C TRP A 79 -30.53 38.50 -22.36
N ALA A 80 -30.37 37.21 -22.66
CA ALA A 80 -31.26 36.16 -22.18
C ALA A 80 -31.24 36.08 -20.64
N SER A 81 -30.06 36.17 -20.02
CA SER A 81 -29.91 36.25 -18.57
C SER A 81 -30.62 37.49 -18.00
N GLN A 82 -30.45 38.67 -18.62
CA GLN A 82 -31.13 39.91 -18.21
C GLN A 82 -32.67 39.87 -18.36
N GLN A 83 -33.20 39.07 -19.29
CA GLN A 83 -34.65 38.85 -19.44
C GLN A 83 -35.18 37.72 -18.53
N GLY A 84 -34.34 37.06 -17.73
CA GLY A 84 -34.74 35.97 -16.86
C GLY A 84 -35.03 34.65 -17.59
N TYR A 85 -34.41 34.40 -18.75
CA TYR A 85 -34.37 33.06 -19.32
C TYR A 85 -33.45 32.16 -18.49
N THR A 86 -33.85 30.92 -18.28
CA THR A 86 -33.06 29.91 -17.54
C THR A 86 -32.27 28.99 -18.46
N GLU A 87 -32.59 28.97 -19.76
CA GLU A 87 -31.91 28.16 -20.76
C GLU A 87 -31.81 28.91 -22.11
N VAL A 88 -30.65 28.83 -22.76
CA VAL A 88 -30.43 29.24 -24.15
C VAL A 88 -30.09 28.00 -24.97
N VAL A 89 -30.86 27.77 -26.04
CA VAL A 89 -30.73 26.64 -26.96
C VAL A 89 -30.17 27.14 -28.29
N LEU A 90 -29.09 26.51 -28.77
CA LEU A 90 -28.57 26.78 -30.11
C LEU A 90 -29.38 26.04 -31.19
N PRO A 91 -29.75 26.68 -32.31
CA PRO A 91 -30.09 25.97 -33.54
C PRO A 91 -28.94 25.06 -33.97
N LYS A 92 -29.24 23.85 -34.48
CA LYS A 92 -28.20 22.91 -34.92
C LYS A 92 -27.29 23.52 -35.99
N GLY A 93 -25.97 23.34 -35.83
CA GLY A 93 -24.97 23.77 -36.80
C GLY A 93 -23.55 23.74 -36.24
N ILE A 94 -22.62 24.32 -36.99
CA ILE A 94 -21.22 24.49 -36.61
C ILE A 94 -20.98 26.00 -36.41
N TYR A 95 -20.77 26.41 -35.17
CA TYR A 95 -20.47 27.78 -34.80
C TYR A 95 -18.95 27.95 -34.75
N LEU A 96 -18.39 28.73 -35.66
CA LEU A 96 -16.96 29.05 -35.63
C LEU A 96 -16.70 30.08 -34.53
N ILE A 97 -15.70 29.84 -33.68
CA ILE A 97 -15.42 30.63 -32.47
C ILE A 97 -14.11 31.40 -32.66
N ASP A 98 -14.17 32.71 -32.42
CA ASP A 98 -13.02 33.63 -32.50
C ASP A 98 -11.99 33.29 -31.41
N LYS A 99 -10.73 33.10 -31.84
CA LYS A 99 -9.59 32.76 -30.99
C LYS A 99 -9.32 33.77 -29.87
N GLN A 100 -9.83 35.00 -30.00
CA GLN A 100 -9.70 36.07 -28.99
C GLN A 100 -10.96 36.21 -28.11
N LYS A 101 -12.05 35.52 -28.44
CA LYS A 101 -13.37 35.73 -27.84
C LYS A 101 -14.08 34.40 -27.57
N PRO A 102 -13.75 33.73 -26.45
CA PRO A 102 -14.49 32.55 -26.00
C PRO A 102 -15.97 32.85 -25.82
N ILE A 103 -16.79 31.81 -25.83
CA ILE A 103 -18.15 31.89 -25.30
C ILE A 103 -18.08 32.01 -23.77
N GLU A 104 -18.80 32.99 -23.21
CA GLU A 104 -18.85 33.27 -21.77
C GLU A 104 -20.27 33.01 -21.24
N PRO A 105 -20.56 31.78 -20.74
CA PRO A 105 -21.82 31.47 -20.10
C PRO A 105 -22.12 32.38 -18.92
N GLN A 106 -23.41 32.60 -18.65
CA GLN A 106 -23.88 33.50 -17.60
C GLN A 106 -24.31 32.73 -16.35
N SER A 107 -24.30 33.40 -15.20
CA SER A 107 -24.84 32.84 -13.96
C SER A 107 -26.34 32.54 -14.08
N TYR A 108 -26.81 31.50 -13.39
CA TYR A 108 -28.21 31.04 -13.40
C TYR A 108 -28.76 30.63 -14.78
N LEU A 109 -27.88 30.35 -15.75
CA LEU A 109 -28.23 30.05 -17.14
C LEU A 109 -27.67 28.70 -17.59
N THR A 110 -28.49 27.90 -18.28
CA THR A 110 -28.04 26.74 -19.05
C THR A 110 -27.79 27.13 -20.50
N LEU A 111 -26.59 26.90 -21.01
CA LEU A 111 -26.28 26.89 -22.44
C LEU A 111 -26.41 25.46 -22.97
N ASN A 112 -27.48 25.20 -23.71
CA ASN A 112 -27.76 23.94 -24.36
C ASN A 112 -27.36 24.01 -25.84
N LEU A 113 -26.32 23.28 -26.20
CA LEU A 113 -25.76 23.27 -27.54
C LEU A 113 -26.64 22.49 -28.54
N ASN A 114 -27.62 21.69 -28.08
CA ASN A 114 -28.62 21.01 -28.92
C ASN A 114 -28.04 20.09 -30.03
N GLY A 115 -26.85 19.52 -29.79
CA GLY A 115 -26.09 18.74 -30.77
C GLY A 115 -25.30 19.59 -31.77
N SER A 116 -25.12 20.88 -31.52
CA SER A 116 -24.27 21.78 -32.31
C SER A 116 -22.80 21.64 -31.92
N THR A 117 -21.90 22.08 -32.81
CA THR A 117 -20.47 22.18 -32.56
C THR A 117 -20.08 23.63 -32.31
N LEU A 118 -19.40 23.92 -31.19
CA LEU A 118 -18.58 25.11 -31.03
C LEU A 118 -17.16 24.75 -31.49
N LYS A 119 -16.71 25.33 -32.61
CA LYS A 119 -15.42 24.99 -33.24
C LYS A 119 -14.45 26.16 -33.19
N MET A 120 -13.26 25.96 -32.66
CA MET A 120 -12.19 26.97 -32.71
C MET A 120 -11.77 27.25 -34.16
N GLU A 121 -11.57 28.53 -34.50
CA GLU A 121 -10.96 28.88 -35.79
C GLU A 121 -9.50 28.42 -35.87
N THR A 122 -9.04 28.06 -37.07
CA THR A 122 -7.64 27.70 -37.30
C THR A 122 -6.73 28.87 -36.98
N ASN A 123 -5.78 28.67 -36.06
CA ASN A 123 -4.93 29.74 -35.54
C ASN A 123 -3.52 29.25 -35.20
N LYS A 124 -2.75 30.11 -34.52
CA LYS A 124 -1.34 29.90 -34.12
C LYS A 124 -1.03 30.36 -32.70
N LEU A 125 -2.06 30.59 -31.89
CA LEU A 125 -1.92 31.07 -30.52
C LEU A 125 -1.42 29.93 -29.64
N THR A 126 -0.50 30.25 -28.74
CA THR A 126 0.00 29.30 -27.72
C THR A 126 -1.05 28.99 -26.65
N GLY A 127 -2.14 29.77 -26.59
CA GLY A 127 -3.34 29.44 -25.83
C GLY A 127 -4.59 30.20 -26.28
N TYR A 128 -5.75 29.59 -26.02
CA TYR A 128 -7.10 30.07 -26.33
C TYR A 128 -8.10 29.33 -25.41
N ALA A 129 -9.37 29.74 -25.39
CA ALA A 129 -10.46 28.92 -24.86
C ALA A 129 -11.65 28.97 -25.83
N ILE A 130 -12.42 27.88 -25.95
CA ILE A 130 -13.69 27.89 -26.72
C ILE A 130 -14.82 28.37 -25.81
N VAL A 131 -14.85 27.91 -24.55
CA VAL A 131 -15.76 28.36 -23.49
C VAL A 131 -14.94 28.79 -22.27
N SER A 132 -15.25 29.93 -21.64
CA SER A 132 -14.49 30.45 -20.48
C SER A 132 -15.38 30.98 -19.35
N PHE A 133 -15.11 30.50 -18.13
CA PHE A 133 -15.72 30.93 -16.87
C PHE A 133 -14.70 31.69 -16.01
N ARG A 134 -14.51 32.98 -16.33
CA ARG A 134 -13.50 33.86 -15.70
C ARG A 134 -14.10 35.07 -14.96
N LYS A 135 -15.41 35.08 -14.73
CA LYS A 135 -16.18 36.20 -14.15
C LYS A 135 -16.94 35.79 -12.87
N ASN A 136 -16.38 34.86 -12.09
CA ASN A 136 -16.98 34.30 -10.87
C ASN A 136 -18.43 33.80 -11.10
N GLN A 137 -18.71 33.18 -12.24
CA GLN A 137 -20.06 32.68 -12.56
C GLN A 137 -20.56 31.68 -11.51
N VAL A 138 -21.88 31.69 -11.27
CA VAL A 138 -22.54 30.78 -10.33
C VAL A 138 -23.78 30.12 -10.92
N TYR A 139 -24.04 28.86 -10.58
CA TYR A 139 -25.21 28.10 -11.05
C TYR A 139 -25.37 28.13 -12.58
N SER A 140 -24.27 27.87 -13.29
CA SER A 140 -24.20 27.93 -14.75
C SER A 140 -23.93 26.55 -15.33
N ARG A 141 -24.52 26.24 -16.48
CA ARG A 141 -24.44 24.91 -17.10
C ARG A 141 -24.15 24.97 -18.59
N VAL A 142 -23.32 24.07 -19.11
CA VAL A 142 -23.10 23.87 -20.55
C VAL A 142 -23.34 22.40 -20.88
N THR A 143 -24.18 22.11 -21.89
CA THR A 143 -24.66 20.75 -22.12
C THR A 143 -25.04 20.44 -23.57
N ASN A 144 -25.08 19.14 -23.91
CA ASN A 144 -25.63 18.56 -25.14
C ASN A 144 -24.98 19.06 -26.43
N GLY A 145 -23.67 18.89 -26.63
CA GLY A 145 -23.04 19.21 -27.93
C GLY A 145 -21.53 19.01 -27.97
N VAL A 146 -20.93 19.48 -29.05
CA VAL A 146 -19.51 19.26 -29.36
C VAL A 146 -18.71 20.53 -29.15
N ILE A 147 -17.53 20.43 -28.55
CA ILE A 147 -16.56 21.50 -28.37
C ILE A 147 -15.25 21.04 -29.03
N GLN A 148 -14.95 21.57 -30.21
CA GLN A 148 -13.85 21.10 -31.07
C GLN A 148 -12.76 22.18 -31.18
N GLY A 149 -11.53 21.84 -30.77
CA GLY A 149 -10.36 22.69 -30.99
C GLY A 149 -9.89 22.69 -32.45
N ASP A 150 -8.72 23.28 -32.69
CA ASP A 150 -8.13 23.37 -34.03
C ASP A 150 -6.86 22.51 -34.21
N ARG A 151 -6.57 21.56 -33.31
CA ARG A 151 -5.36 20.70 -33.27
C ARG A 151 -4.79 20.30 -34.63
N ASP A 152 -5.61 19.72 -35.49
CA ASP A 152 -5.16 19.16 -36.77
C ASP A 152 -4.87 20.23 -37.83
N THR A 153 -5.42 21.44 -37.68
CA THR A 153 -5.18 22.58 -38.59
C THR A 153 -4.27 23.65 -37.99
N HIS A 154 -3.95 23.55 -36.69
CA HIS A 154 -3.22 24.56 -35.92
C HIS A 154 -1.80 24.78 -36.44
N ASP A 155 -1.39 26.05 -36.53
CA ASP A 155 -0.05 26.45 -36.91
C ASP A 155 0.87 26.50 -35.67
N TYR A 156 1.56 25.39 -35.42
CA TYR A 156 2.54 25.23 -34.36
C TYR A 156 3.90 25.93 -34.62
N SER A 157 4.03 26.76 -35.68
CA SER A 157 5.32 27.39 -36.03
C SER A 157 5.72 28.57 -35.14
N SER A 158 4.80 29.09 -34.31
CA SER A 158 5.08 30.23 -33.41
C SER A 158 5.93 29.84 -32.18
N GLY A 159 6.08 28.55 -31.89
CA GLY A 159 6.98 28.01 -30.88
C GLY A 159 6.39 27.90 -29.48
N GLY A 160 7.08 27.15 -28.61
CA GLY A 160 6.54 26.71 -27.32
C GLY A 160 5.73 25.42 -27.44
N THR A 161 5.03 25.05 -26.37
CA THR A 161 4.27 23.78 -26.31
C THR A 161 2.85 23.89 -26.89
N HIS A 162 2.30 25.10 -27.03
CA HIS A 162 0.89 25.36 -27.39
C HIS A 162 -0.12 24.67 -26.44
N GLU A 163 0.28 24.49 -25.19
CA GLU A 163 -0.49 23.76 -24.18
C GLU A 163 -1.71 24.51 -23.61
N GLY A 164 -1.86 25.79 -23.94
CA GLY A 164 -2.91 26.65 -23.39
C GLY A 164 -4.19 26.72 -24.22
N GLY A 165 -4.35 25.89 -25.25
CA GLY A 165 -5.55 25.89 -26.09
C GLY A 165 -6.61 24.93 -25.56
N TYR A 166 -7.60 25.49 -24.87
CA TYR A 166 -8.57 24.74 -24.07
C TYR A 166 -9.94 24.60 -24.74
N GLY A 167 -10.61 23.47 -24.50
CA GLY A 167 -12.04 23.33 -24.78
C GLY A 167 -12.86 24.22 -23.84
N ILE A 168 -12.77 23.95 -22.53
CA ILE A 168 -13.41 24.75 -21.48
C ILE A 168 -12.40 25.19 -20.42
N GLU A 169 -12.33 26.49 -20.17
CA GLU A 169 -11.54 27.09 -19.09
C GLU A 169 -12.47 27.48 -17.91
N LEU A 170 -12.19 26.99 -16.70
CA LEU A 170 -12.81 27.46 -15.46
C LEU A 170 -11.75 28.16 -14.60
N GLY A 171 -11.78 29.48 -14.60
CA GLY A 171 -10.73 30.29 -14.01
C GLY A 171 -9.46 30.32 -14.87
N SER A 172 -8.70 31.41 -14.73
CA SER A 172 -7.46 31.64 -15.47
C SER A 172 -6.35 32.06 -14.51
N PHE A 173 -5.07 31.86 -14.86
CA PHE A 173 -3.95 32.36 -14.04
C PHE A 173 -3.94 33.90 -13.93
N THR A 174 -4.51 34.58 -14.93
CA THR A 174 -4.65 36.04 -15.00
C THR A 174 -6.11 36.41 -15.28
N PRO A 175 -7.02 36.32 -14.29
CA PRO A 175 -8.42 36.66 -14.50
C PRO A 175 -8.60 38.16 -14.75
N PRO A 176 -9.66 38.57 -15.46
CA PRO A 176 -9.94 39.98 -15.71
C PRO A 176 -10.32 40.70 -14.41
N ALA A 177 -10.09 42.01 -14.34
CA ALA A 177 -10.22 42.79 -13.11
C ALA A 177 -11.66 42.82 -12.53
N ASP A 178 -12.65 42.84 -13.43
CA ASP A 178 -14.09 42.72 -13.14
C ASP A 178 -14.52 41.28 -12.82
N GLY A 179 -13.64 40.29 -13.03
CA GLY A 179 -13.90 38.86 -12.84
C GLY A 179 -13.06 38.22 -11.73
N GLY A 180 -12.70 36.96 -11.94
CA GLY A 180 -12.06 36.09 -10.95
C GLY A 180 -12.44 34.61 -11.15
N ASN A 181 -11.72 33.73 -10.48
CA ASN A 181 -11.88 32.27 -10.63
C ASN A 181 -12.84 31.66 -9.60
N ASN A 182 -13.49 32.44 -8.74
CA ASN A 182 -14.38 31.92 -7.68
C ASN A 182 -15.74 31.49 -8.24
N THR A 183 -15.74 30.64 -9.27
CA THR A 183 -16.93 30.07 -9.89
C THR A 183 -17.55 29.01 -8.98
N ARG A 184 -18.88 28.93 -8.89
CA ARG A 184 -19.56 27.99 -7.97
C ARG A 184 -20.76 27.30 -8.60
N PHE A 185 -20.92 26.00 -8.37
CA PHE A 185 -22.03 25.21 -8.93
C PHE A 185 -22.06 25.28 -10.47
N ILE A 186 -20.90 24.99 -11.09
CA ILE A 186 -20.76 24.90 -12.55
C ILE A 186 -21.00 23.45 -12.98
N SER A 187 -21.86 23.23 -13.97
CA SER A 187 -22.18 21.90 -14.49
C SER A 187 -21.81 21.79 -15.98
N LEU A 188 -21.00 20.80 -16.32
CA LEU A 188 -20.56 20.48 -17.67
C LEU A 188 -20.96 19.04 -17.94
N ASP A 189 -21.96 18.80 -18.81
CA ASP A 189 -22.51 17.46 -18.95
C ASP A 189 -23.12 17.12 -20.32
N ASN A 190 -23.00 15.86 -20.74
CA ASN A 190 -23.34 15.38 -22.09
C ASN A 190 -22.63 16.19 -23.19
N LEU A 191 -21.32 16.41 -23.03
CA LEU A 191 -20.47 17.12 -23.99
C LEU A 191 -19.47 16.16 -24.64
N ASP A 192 -19.16 16.43 -25.90
CA ASP A 192 -18.10 15.76 -26.66
C ASP A 192 -16.99 16.81 -26.89
N ILE A 193 -15.82 16.64 -26.26
CA ILE A 193 -14.76 17.65 -26.26
C ILE A 193 -13.47 17.04 -26.81
N LEU A 194 -13.02 17.59 -27.94
CA LEU A 194 -11.95 17.01 -28.74
C LEU A 194 -11.07 18.03 -29.46
N ASP A 195 -9.99 17.54 -30.06
CA ASP A 195 -9.08 18.27 -30.95
C ASP A 195 -8.49 19.57 -30.35
N CYS A 196 -8.35 19.65 -29.02
CA CYS A 196 -7.74 20.79 -28.37
C CYS A 196 -6.20 20.72 -28.42
N THR A 197 -5.52 21.85 -28.65
CA THR A 197 -4.05 21.92 -28.70
C THR A 197 -3.39 21.76 -27.33
N GLY A 198 -4.16 22.04 -26.26
CA GLY A 198 -3.91 21.75 -24.86
C GLY A 198 -4.94 20.75 -24.31
N ASP A 199 -5.74 21.22 -23.34
CA ASP A 199 -6.61 20.39 -22.49
C ASP A 199 -8.08 20.46 -22.91
N ALA A 200 -8.85 19.38 -22.72
CA ALA A 200 -10.29 19.41 -22.98
C ALA A 200 -11.01 20.33 -21.97
N ILE A 201 -10.69 20.19 -20.67
CA ILE A 201 -11.18 21.06 -19.58
C ILE A 201 -10.02 21.43 -18.66
N THR A 202 -9.95 22.69 -18.21
CA THR A 202 -8.97 23.15 -17.21
C THR A 202 -9.65 23.93 -16.08
N LEU A 203 -9.22 23.71 -14.83
CA LEU A 203 -9.67 24.43 -13.64
C LEU A 203 -8.46 25.15 -13.03
N ASN A 204 -8.31 26.45 -13.25
CA ASN A 204 -7.13 27.19 -12.80
C ASN A 204 -7.41 28.06 -11.56
N SER A 205 -6.42 28.16 -10.69
CA SER A 205 -6.38 29.08 -9.56
C SER A 205 -5.52 30.32 -9.82
N THR A 206 -5.67 31.33 -8.97
CA THR A 206 -4.69 32.41 -8.83
C THR A 206 -3.84 32.21 -7.59
N PHE A 207 -2.56 32.57 -7.68
CA PHE A 207 -1.65 32.55 -6.51
C PHE A 207 -2.16 33.44 -5.36
N GLY A 208 -2.80 34.58 -5.66
CA GLY A 208 -3.56 35.35 -4.66
C GLY A 208 -2.74 36.00 -3.54
N GLN A 209 -1.43 36.22 -3.71
CA GLN A 209 -0.59 36.84 -2.68
C GLN A 209 -1.07 38.24 -2.28
N ILE A 210 -1.15 38.51 -0.98
CA ILE A 210 -1.51 39.83 -0.42
C ILE A 210 -0.50 40.29 0.64
N SER A 211 -0.74 41.47 1.23
CA SER A 211 0.00 41.96 2.40
C SER A 211 -0.53 41.29 3.68
N PRO A 212 0.28 41.07 4.73
CA PRO A 212 1.74 41.27 4.80
C PRO A 212 2.51 40.30 3.91
N PHE A 213 3.62 40.77 3.34
CA PHE A 213 4.59 39.90 2.67
C PHE A 213 5.20 38.91 3.69
N PRO A 214 5.63 37.71 3.26
CA PRO A 214 5.96 36.60 4.17
C PRO A 214 6.99 36.95 5.24
N THR A 215 8.03 37.72 4.89
CA THR A 215 9.08 38.18 5.81
C THR A 215 8.54 38.96 7.01
N SER A 216 7.47 39.74 6.84
CA SER A 216 6.85 40.50 7.92
C SER A 216 6.03 39.63 8.87
N LEU A 217 5.31 38.63 8.35
CA LEU A 217 4.59 37.66 9.20
C LEU A 217 5.59 36.76 9.95
N ALA A 218 6.58 36.21 9.24
CA ALA A 218 7.63 35.35 9.78
C ALA A 218 8.39 36.01 10.94
N SER A 219 8.71 37.30 10.81
CA SER A 219 9.42 38.07 11.86
C SER A 219 8.54 38.51 13.03
N SER A 220 7.24 38.21 13.01
CA SER A 220 6.28 38.73 14.01
C SER A 220 5.91 37.75 15.12
N PHE A 221 6.34 36.50 15.05
CA PHE A 221 5.95 35.48 16.03
C PHE A 221 6.69 35.64 17.36
N GLU A 222 5.94 35.54 18.46
CA GLU A 222 6.45 35.54 19.83
C GLU A 222 5.84 34.40 20.66
N GLN A 223 6.45 34.07 21.79
CA GLN A 223 5.96 33.05 22.71
C GLN A 223 4.60 33.41 23.32
N GLY A 224 3.65 32.48 23.27
CA GLY A 224 2.36 32.60 23.94
C GLY A 224 1.16 32.44 23.00
N SER A 225 -0.03 32.61 23.56
CA SER A 225 -1.30 32.42 22.88
C SER A 225 -2.19 33.66 23.01
N ILE A 226 -3.34 33.63 22.33
CA ILE A 226 -4.44 34.56 22.49
C ILE A 226 -5.67 33.74 22.94
N ASN A 227 -6.45 34.26 23.89
CA ASN A 227 -7.69 33.64 24.34
C ASN A 227 -8.73 33.74 23.23
N THR A 228 -9.29 32.61 22.84
CA THR A 228 -10.22 32.49 21.70
C THR A 228 -11.63 32.99 22.01
N THR A 229 -11.95 33.28 23.27
CA THR A 229 -13.26 33.72 23.75
C THR A 229 -13.35 35.24 23.99
N ASP A 230 -12.23 35.90 24.31
CA ASP A 230 -12.20 37.34 24.66
C ASP A 230 -11.05 38.13 23.99
N GLY A 231 -10.15 37.46 23.26
CA GLY A 231 -9.03 38.11 22.57
C GLY A 231 -7.88 38.59 23.45
N SER A 232 -7.87 38.28 24.76
CA SER A 232 -6.78 38.62 25.68
C SER A 232 -5.51 37.80 25.43
N LEU A 233 -4.35 38.33 25.84
CA LEU A 233 -3.07 37.61 25.71
C LEU A 233 -2.90 36.58 26.83
N VAL A 234 -2.48 35.37 26.48
CA VAL A 234 -2.30 34.24 27.40
C VAL A 234 -0.85 33.72 27.31
N SER A 235 -0.25 33.35 28.44
CA SER A 235 1.06 32.67 28.43
C SER A 235 0.91 31.22 27.95
N SER A 236 1.83 30.77 27.09
CA SER A 236 1.87 29.38 26.62
C SER A 236 3.27 29.00 26.19
N THR A 237 3.70 27.79 26.54
CA THR A 237 4.94 27.15 26.08
C THR A 237 4.73 26.24 24.86
N THR A 238 3.47 25.99 24.48
CA THR A 238 3.07 25.08 23.39
C THR A 238 2.44 25.79 22.19
N LYS A 239 2.27 27.12 22.28
CA LYS A 239 1.77 27.98 21.21
C LYS A 239 2.63 29.24 21.08
N ILE A 240 2.67 29.78 19.86
CA ILE A 240 3.26 31.07 19.51
C ILE A 240 2.21 31.94 18.81
N ARG A 241 2.31 33.26 18.93
CA ARG A 241 1.32 34.21 18.37
C ARG A 241 1.97 35.31 17.54
N SER A 242 1.26 35.86 16.56
CA SER A 242 1.71 37.02 15.80
C SER A 242 1.53 38.32 16.61
N THR A 243 2.59 39.11 16.70
CA THR A 243 2.51 40.51 17.15
C THR A 243 1.82 41.38 16.09
N LEU A 244 2.07 41.06 14.82
CA LEU A 244 1.52 41.71 13.62
C LEU A 244 0.00 41.58 13.53
N GLN A 245 -0.64 42.66 13.07
CA GLN A 245 -2.05 42.74 12.71
C GLN A 245 -2.17 42.55 11.18
N ILE A 246 -2.91 41.54 10.73
CA ILE A 246 -3.24 41.36 9.32
C ILE A 246 -4.46 42.23 9.01
N ASP A 247 -4.31 43.22 8.13
CA ASP A 247 -5.38 44.12 7.71
C ASP A 247 -6.47 43.37 6.95
N MET A 248 -7.70 43.38 7.49
CA MET A 248 -8.89 42.75 6.90
C MET A 248 -9.64 43.66 5.91
N THR A 249 -9.23 44.93 5.80
CA THR A 249 -9.86 45.93 4.91
C THR A 249 -9.22 45.99 3.51
N GLN A 250 -8.18 45.17 3.27
CA GLN A 250 -7.55 45.03 1.95
C GLN A 250 -8.56 44.68 0.86
N VAL A 251 -8.45 45.34 -0.30
CA VAL A 251 -9.43 45.28 -1.41
C VAL A 251 -9.76 43.85 -1.83
N THR A 252 -8.79 42.94 -1.87
CA THR A 252 -8.98 41.52 -2.23
C THR A 252 -9.73 40.73 -1.15
N ILE A 253 -9.42 40.95 0.13
CA ILE A 253 -10.17 40.35 1.25
C ILE A 253 -11.62 40.86 1.23
N VAL A 254 -11.83 42.16 1.02
CA VAL A 254 -13.17 42.75 0.94
C VAL A 254 -13.94 42.25 -0.29
N LYS A 255 -13.26 42.05 -1.44
CA LYS A 255 -13.88 41.51 -2.67
C LYS A 255 -14.35 40.06 -2.52
N TYR A 256 -13.60 39.22 -1.82
CA TYR A 256 -13.87 37.78 -1.75
C TYR A 256 -14.44 37.28 -0.41
N GLY A 257 -14.32 38.05 0.67
CA GLY A 257 -14.85 37.74 2.01
C GLY A 257 -13.98 36.81 2.86
N TYR A 258 -12.81 36.39 2.36
CA TYR A 258 -11.91 35.46 3.05
C TYR A 258 -10.44 35.79 2.82
N PHE A 259 -9.57 35.17 3.63
CA PHE A 259 -8.13 35.02 3.39
C PHE A 259 -7.68 33.64 3.89
N GLY A 260 -6.39 33.31 3.84
CA GLY A 260 -5.85 32.16 4.55
C GLY A 260 -4.33 32.18 4.66
N LEU A 261 -3.78 31.17 5.34
CA LEU A 261 -2.34 30.94 5.45
C LEU A 261 -1.93 29.75 4.59
N TYR A 262 -0.91 29.97 3.76
CA TYR A 262 -0.44 29.04 2.72
C TYR A 262 1.10 28.94 2.75
N GLY A 263 1.67 27.85 2.24
CA GLY A 263 3.12 27.70 2.06
C GLY A 263 3.67 28.54 0.91
N ASN A 264 4.90 28.25 0.46
CA ASN A 264 5.54 28.87 -0.69
C ASN A 264 4.86 28.50 -2.04
N GLY A 265 5.58 28.66 -3.16
CA GLY A 265 5.11 28.27 -4.50
C GLY A 265 5.17 26.76 -4.80
N PHE A 266 5.31 25.91 -3.79
CA PHE A 266 5.21 24.44 -3.80
C PHE A 266 4.53 23.90 -2.53
N GLY A 267 3.72 24.72 -1.83
CA GLY A 267 3.07 24.34 -0.57
C GLY A 267 3.98 24.22 0.66
N GLY A 268 5.29 24.44 0.56
CA GLY A 268 6.20 24.35 1.70
C GLY A 268 6.01 25.47 2.72
N LEU A 269 5.63 25.14 3.97
CA LEU A 269 5.43 26.10 5.07
C LEU A 269 6.74 26.61 5.70
N GLY A 270 7.86 25.92 5.48
CA GLY A 270 9.19 26.25 6.03
C GLY A 270 9.67 25.25 7.08
N SER A 271 10.99 25.12 7.26
CA SER A 271 11.61 24.04 8.06
C SER A 271 11.36 24.13 9.57
N ASP A 272 10.99 25.31 10.07
CA ASP A 272 10.72 25.53 11.50
C ASP A 272 9.22 25.46 11.83
N ILE A 273 8.36 25.25 10.81
CA ILE A 273 6.91 25.11 10.98
C ILE A 273 6.57 23.63 11.13
N ASN A 274 6.18 23.25 12.33
CA ASN A 274 6.00 21.84 12.75
C ASN A 274 4.58 21.57 13.28
N CYS A 275 3.61 22.41 12.93
CA CYS A 275 2.19 22.26 13.29
C CYS A 275 1.30 22.28 12.05
N ASP A 276 0.19 21.53 12.08
CA ASP A 276 -0.78 21.48 10.98
C ASP A 276 -1.90 22.55 11.10
N TYR A 277 -2.07 23.11 12.30
CA TYR A 277 -3.21 23.95 12.67
C TYR A 277 -2.82 25.29 13.31
N TYR A 278 -3.67 26.29 13.09
CA TYR A 278 -3.56 27.62 13.68
C TYR A 278 -4.93 28.16 14.14
N ASP A 279 -4.90 29.18 15.01
CA ASP A 279 -6.09 29.96 15.37
C ASP A 279 -6.00 31.37 14.75
N VAL A 280 -7.15 31.93 14.40
CA VAL A 280 -7.32 33.31 13.91
C VAL A 280 -8.23 34.06 14.86
N ILE A 281 -7.82 35.25 15.29
CA ILE A 281 -8.56 36.09 16.24
C ILE A 281 -8.83 37.46 15.60
N PHE A 282 -10.10 37.84 15.51
CA PHE A 282 -10.58 39.03 14.81
C PHE A 282 -10.93 40.17 15.77
N TYR A 283 -10.58 41.39 15.36
CA TYR A 283 -10.78 42.61 16.15
C TYR A 283 -11.29 43.78 15.29
N THR A 284 -11.96 44.73 15.94
CA THR A 284 -12.25 46.06 15.37
C THR A 284 -11.00 46.94 15.38
N SER A 285 -11.05 48.07 14.66
CA SER A 285 -10.01 49.11 14.68
C SER A 285 -9.74 49.70 16.07
N SER A 286 -10.69 49.59 17.01
CA SER A 286 -10.56 50.00 18.41
C SER A 286 -10.02 48.88 19.32
N ASN A 287 -9.44 47.81 18.76
CA ASN A 287 -8.93 46.62 19.45
C ASN A 287 -9.99 45.83 20.25
N VAL A 288 -11.28 45.97 19.92
CA VAL A 288 -12.35 45.16 20.54
C VAL A 288 -12.42 43.81 19.84
N PHE A 289 -12.35 42.72 20.60
CA PHE A 289 -12.52 41.36 20.10
C PHE A 289 -13.91 41.16 19.47
N ILE A 290 -13.96 40.43 18.35
CA ILE A 290 -15.20 40.11 17.63
C ILE A 290 -15.50 38.61 17.73
N SER A 291 -14.54 37.78 17.30
CA SER A 291 -14.66 36.33 17.29
C SER A 291 -13.30 35.68 17.00
N SER A 292 -13.25 34.36 17.08
CA SER A 292 -12.11 33.56 16.62
C SER A 292 -12.56 32.43 15.69
N LYS A 293 -11.62 31.93 14.87
CA LYS A 293 -11.71 30.66 14.16
C LYS A 293 -10.53 29.81 14.67
N VAL A 294 -10.81 28.63 15.22
CA VAL A 294 -9.82 27.79 15.93
C VAL A 294 -9.57 26.49 15.18
N ASN A 295 -8.38 25.90 15.35
CA ASN A 295 -7.97 24.68 14.64
C ASN A 295 -8.12 24.77 13.11
N VAL A 296 -7.85 25.94 12.53
CA VAL A 296 -7.83 26.14 11.07
C VAL A 296 -6.63 25.39 10.51
N GLN A 297 -6.83 24.55 9.48
CA GLN A 297 -5.71 23.92 8.79
C GLN A 297 -5.06 24.92 7.81
N PHE A 298 -3.77 24.79 7.56
CA PHE A 298 -3.17 25.47 6.41
C PHE A 298 -3.87 25.08 5.10
N PHE A 299 -3.83 25.99 4.13
CA PHE A 299 -4.47 25.87 2.80
C PHE A 299 -6.01 25.95 2.79
N ASP A 300 -6.62 26.31 3.91
CA ASP A 300 -8.08 26.50 4.05
C ASP A 300 -8.45 27.99 4.14
N GLU A 301 -9.63 28.34 3.62
CA GLU A 301 -10.18 29.69 3.66
C GLU A 301 -10.73 30.05 5.04
N VAL A 302 -10.39 31.24 5.51
CA VAL A 302 -10.88 31.86 6.73
C VAL A 302 -11.79 33.03 6.37
N GLU A 303 -13.10 32.82 6.52
CA GLU A 303 -14.12 33.86 6.38
C GLU A 303 -13.88 34.99 7.38
N VAL A 304 -14.00 36.22 6.89
CA VAL A 304 -13.83 37.43 7.71
C VAL A 304 -15.17 37.87 8.29
N PRO A 305 -15.33 37.95 9.63
CA PRO A 305 -16.57 38.36 10.26
C PRO A 305 -16.84 39.86 10.03
N LYS A 306 -18.12 40.21 9.86
CA LYS A 306 -18.55 41.59 9.61
C LYS A 306 -18.04 42.55 10.69
N GLY A 307 -17.35 43.60 10.27
CA GLY A 307 -16.79 44.63 11.16
C GLY A 307 -15.36 44.37 11.65
N ALA A 308 -14.74 43.24 11.28
CA ALA A 308 -13.31 43.05 11.52
C ALA A 308 -12.48 44.05 10.73
N SER A 309 -11.52 44.69 11.41
CA SER A 309 -10.54 45.58 10.79
C SER A 309 -9.18 44.91 10.70
N TYR A 310 -8.83 44.04 11.67
CA TYR A 310 -7.62 43.22 11.59
C TYR A 310 -7.81 41.84 12.23
N ALA A 311 -6.89 40.92 11.91
CA ALA A 311 -6.76 39.62 12.54
C ALA A 311 -5.35 39.39 13.11
N LYS A 312 -5.24 38.48 14.09
CA LYS A 312 -3.97 37.92 14.60
C LYS A 312 -3.97 36.40 14.52
N ILE A 313 -2.79 35.81 14.41
CA ILE A 313 -2.57 34.38 14.21
C ILE A 313 -1.95 33.76 15.46
N VAL A 314 -2.33 32.52 15.78
CA VAL A 314 -1.66 31.68 16.80
C VAL A 314 -1.32 30.33 16.19
N LEU A 315 -0.05 29.97 16.11
CA LEU A 315 0.39 28.66 15.62
C LEU A 315 0.47 27.65 16.77
N HIS A 316 0.08 26.40 16.52
CA HIS A 316 0.05 25.33 17.52
C HIS A 316 1.41 24.65 17.69
N GLN A 317 2.46 25.45 17.88
CA GLN A 317 3.82 24.98 18.17
C GLN A 317 4.48 25.81 19.27
N GLY A 318 5.36 25.20 20.05
CA GLY A 318 6.07 25.87 21.15
C GLY A 318 7.25 26.73 20.72
N THR A 319 7.93 26.37 19.62
CA THR A 319 9.15 27.05 19.16
C THR A 319 8.83 28.19 18.20
N VAL A 320 9.31 29.40 18.49
CA VAL A 320 9.28 30.53 17.55
C VAL A 320 10.24 30.23 16.38
N PRO A 321 9.79 30.25 15.11
CA PRO A 321 10.63 29.94 13.97
C PRO A 321 11.64 31.05 13.68
N ALA A 322 12.81 30.71 13.13
CA ALA A 322 13.68 31.70 12.52
C ALA A 322 12.98 32.32 11.29
N PRO A 323 13.03 33.65 11.06
CA PRO A 323 12.27 34.27 9.96
C PRO A 323 12.60 33.74 8.56
N ALA A 324 13.83 33.27 8.32
CA ALA A 324 14.24 32.64 7.06
C ALA A 324 13.65 31.23 6.86
N ASN A 325 13.22 30.57 7.95
CA ASN A 325 12.72 29.21 7.97
C ASN A 325 11.18 29.15 8.08
N CYS A 326 10.50 30.30 8.05
CA CYS A 326 9.05 30.41 7.99
C CYS A 326 8.65 30.96 6.62
N LEU A 327 7.99 30.11 5.83
CA LEU A 327 7.53 30.40 4.46
C LEU A 327 6.01 30.56 4.41
N ILE A 328 5.38 30.93 5.53
CA ILE A 328 3.93 31.16 5.61
C ILE A 328 3.58 32.48 4.91
N ASN A 329 2.65 32.39 3.97
CA ASN A 329 2.14 33.48 3.16
C ASN A 329 0.68 33.76 3.53
N VAL A 330 0.33 35.04 3.70
CA VAL A 330 -1.08 35.48 3.75
C VAL A 330 -1.59 35.63 2.32
N ARG A 331 -2.68 34.94 1.96
CA ARG A 331 -3.20 34.94 0.57
C ARG A 331 -4.72 34.98 0.52
N VAL A 332 -5.23 35.45 -0.62
CA VAL A 332 -6.61 35.34 -1.08
C VAL A 332 -6.61 34.69 -2.48
N PRO A 333 -6.27 33.39 -2.58
CA PRO A 333 -6.34 32.68 -3.86
C PRO A 333 -7.81 32.57 -4.30
N SER A 334 -8.07 32.78 -5.59
CA SER A 334 -9.39 32.53 -6.19
C SER A 334 -9.32 31.25 -7.02
N PHE A 335 -10.31 30.37 -6.88
CA PHE A 335 -10.39 29.09 -7.57
C PHE A 335 -11.82 28.57 -7.66
N SER A 336 -12.06 27.68 -8.61
CA SER A 336 -13.35 27.06 -8.87
C SER A 336 -13.77 26.16 -7.70
N GLN A 337 -15.04 26.26 -7.29
CA GLN A 337 -15.63 25.39 -6.26
C GLN A 337 -16.92 24.73 -6.74
N TYR A 338 -17.25 23.53 -6.24
CA TYR A 338 -18.51 22.83 -6.56
C TYR A 338 -18.71 22.70 -8.09
N THR A 339 -17.72 22.12 -8.77
CA THR A 339 -17.74 21.91 -10.22
C THR A 339 -18.10 20.46 -10.53
N TYR A 340 -19.04 20.25 -11.46
CA TYR A 340 -19.55 18.94 -11.87
C TYR A 340 -19.21 18.74 -13.35
N ILE A 341 -18.44 17.71 -13.66
CA ILE A 341 -18.07 17.27 -15.01
C ILE A 341 -18.61 15.86 -15.15
N GLU A 342 -19.76 15.71 -15.81
CA GLU A 342 -20.54 14.47 -15.75
C GLU A 342 -20.97 13.99 -17.16
N LYS A 343 -20.71 12.72 -17.50
CA LYS A 343 -21.15 12.11 -18.78
C LYS A 343 -20.60 12.81 -20.04
N CYS A 344 -19.41 13.37 -19.95
CA CYS A 344 -18.68 13.91 -21.09
C CYS A 344 -17.81 12.82 -21.75
N ASN A 345 -17.61 12.96 -23.06
CA ASN A 345 -16.59 12.26 -23.81
C ASN A 345 -15.44 13.25 -24.07
N LEU A 346 -14.24 12.95 -23.57
CA LEU A 346 -13.08 13.85 -23.61
C LEU A 346 -11.93 13.11 -24.30
N HIS A 347 -11.63 13.46 -25.55
CA HIS A 347 -10.74 12.64 -26.36
C HIS A 347 -9.96 13.38 -27.42
N ASP A 348 -8.88 12.78 -27.92
CA ASP A 348 -8.05 13.31 -29.01
C ASP A 348 -7.52 14.75 -28.77
N CYS A 349 -7.59 15.25 -27.53
CA CYS A 349 -6.87 16.44 -27.08
C CYS A 349 -5.37 16.15 -26.94
N ARG A 350 -4.55 17.18 -27.14
CA ARG A 350 -3.11 17.02 -27.31
C ARG A 350 -2.36 16.93 -25.98
N ARG A 351 -2.86 17.55 -24.91
CA ARG A 351 -2.23 17.54 -23.58
C ARG A 351 -3.01 16.72 -22.54
N GLN A 352 -4.06 17.26 -21.89
CA GLN A 352 -4.86 16.52 -20.93
C GLN A 352 -6.33 16.34 -21.38
N GLY A 353 -7.03 15.37 -20.76
CA GLY A 353 -8.49 15.40 -20.69
C GLY A 353 -8.97 16.49 -19.73
N ILE A 354 -8.60 16.40 -18.45
CA ILE A 354 -8.94 17.40 -17.42
C ILE A 354 -7.70 17.79 -16.61
N SER A 355 -7.41 19.09 -16.53
CA SER A 355 -6.40 19.68 -15.65
C SER A 355 -7.05 20.32 -14.42
N ILE A 356 -6.60 19.97 -13.22
CA ILE A 356 -7.04 20.57 -11.96
C ILE A 356 -5.87 21.30 -11.29
N CYS A 357 -5.78 22.60 -11.55
CA CYS A 357 -4.69 23.49 -11.18
C CYS A 357 -5.12 24.48 -10.07
N GLY A 358 -5.73 23.91 -9.04
CA GLY A 358 -6.23 24.59 -7.85
C GLY A 358 -7.74 24.77 -7.93
N ALA A 359 -8.47 23.82 -7.36
CA ALA A 359 -9.93 23.83 -7.23
C ALA A 359 -10.38 23.04 -5.99
N LYS A 360 -11.60 23.29 -5.51
CA LYS A 360 -12.18 22.54 -4.36
C LYS A 360 -13.56 21.96 -4.65
N ASN A 361 -13.91 20.81 -4.08
CA ASN A 361 -15.22 20.17 -4.30
C ASN A 361 -15.50 19.94 -5.80
N VAL A 362 -14.62 19.20 -6.48
CA VAL A 362 -14.74 18.91 -7.91
C VAL A 362 -15.22 17.48 -8.09
N TYR A 363 -16.25 17.28 -8.91
CA TYR A 363 -16.89 15.99 -9.15
C TYR A 363 -16.78 15.63 -10.64
N ILE A 364 -15.96 14.63 -10.94
CA ILE A 364 -15.69 14.13 -12.30
C ILE A 364 -16.29 12.73 -12.36
N ARG A 365 -17.44 12.59 -13.02
CA ARG A 365 -18.25 11.36 -12.95
C ARG A 365 -18.74 10.82 -14.27
N ASP A 366 -18.76 9.50 -14.37
CA ASP A 366 -19.45 8.79 -15.46
C ASP A 366 -18.97 9.25 -16.87
N ASN A 367 -17.75 9.81 -16.96
CA ASN A 367 -17.14 10.31 -18.19
C ASN A 367 -16.35 9.22 -18.92
N HIS A 368 -16.07 9.46 -20.20
CA HIS A 368 -15.20 8.65 -21.03
C HIS A 368 -14.00 9.51 -21.46
N ILE A 369 -12.78 9.10 -21.09
CA ILE A 369 -11.57 9.92 -21.27
C ILE A 369 -10.47 9.10 -21.95
N HIS A 370 -10.19 9.36 -23.22
CA HIS A 370 -9.38 8.47 -24.06
C HIS A 370 -8.57 9.17 -25.18
N HIS A 371 -7.62 8.47 -25.80
CA HIS A 371 -6.77 8.97 -26.90
C HIS A 371 -5.97 10.27 -26.61
N ILE A 372 -5.80 10.67 -25.35
CA ILE A 372 -5.06 11.89 -25.02
C ILE A 372 -3.56 11.70 -25.35
N ALA A 373 -3.06 12.45 -26.34
CA ALA A 373 -1.71 12.29 -26.90
C ALA A 373 -1.23 13.50 -27.72
N GLY A 374 0.02 13.92 -27.51
CA GLY A 374 0.81 14.77 -28.42
C GLY A 374 1.70 15.83 -27.76
N THR A 375 1.43 16.24 -26.51
CA THR A 375 2.34 17.05 -25.67
C THR A 375 2.21 16.67 -24.20
N ASN A 376 3.33 16.61 -23.46
CA ASN A 376 3.33 16.15 -22.08
C ASN A 376 2.47 17.05 -21.16
N PRO A 377 1.81 16.50 -20.12
CA PRO A 377 1.94 15.12 -19.62
C PRO A 377 1.24 13.99 -20.39
N GLN A 378 0.23 14.25 -21.24
CA GLN A 378 -0.57 13.22 -21.94
C GLN A 378 -1.36 12.29 -20.99
N SER A 379 -2.18 12.91 -20.13
CA SER A 379 -2.99 12.28 -19.09
C SER A 379 -4.50 12.40 -19.36
N GLY A 380 -5.27 11.41 -18.92
CA GLY A 380 -6.73 11.57 -18.81
C GLY A 380 -7.10 12.69 -17.81
N ILE A 381 -6.63 12.59 -16.56
CA ILE A 381 -6.78 13.62 -15.51
C ILE A 381 -5.43 13.92 -14.87
N ASP A 382 -5.17 15.20 -14.60
CA ASP A 382 -4.00 15.67 -13.87
C ASP A 382 -4.40 16.60 -12.73
N VAL A 383 -3.93 16.29 -11.53
CA VAL A 383 -4.18 17.06 -10.30
C VAL A 383 -2.84 17.63 -9.82
N GLU A 384 -2.52 18.82 -10.32
CA GLU A 384 -1.28 19.54 -10.06
C GLU A 384 -1.55 21.06 -10.03
N ASP A 385 -1.30 21.71 -8.89
CA ASP A 385 -1.43 23.17 -8.75
C ASP A 385 -0.16 23.90 -8.28
N GLY A 386 0.77 23.19 -7.64
CA GLY A 386 1.97 23.78 -7.04
C GLY A 386 1.70 24.59 -5.76
N TYR A 387 0.49 24.61 -5.23
CA TYR A 387 0.09 25.45 -4.10
C TYR A 387 -0.69 24.72 -2.99
N ASP A 388 -1.03 23.44 -3.19
CA ASP A 388 -1.81 22.58 -2.27
C ASP A 388 -3.25 23.09 -2.01
N LEU A 389 -3.82 23.72 -3.04
CA LEU A 389 -5.21 24.21 -3.10
C LEU A 389 -6.20 23.14 -3.54
N ASN A 390 -5.75 22.14 -4.30
CA ASN A 390 -6.50 20.98 -4.79
C ASN A 390 -7.05 20.15 -3.63
N GLN A 391 -8.36 20.26 -3.38
CA GLN A 391 -8.98 19.62 -2.20
C GLN A 391 -10.40 19.09 -2.49
N TYR A 392 -10.77 17.96 -1.90
CA TYR A 392 -12.10 17.36 -2.08
C TYR A 392 -12.41 17.11 -3.58
N ILE A 393 -11.53 16.34 -4.22
CA ILE A 393 -11.64 15.98 -5.63
C ILE A 393 -12.18 14.55 -5.72
N TYR A 394 -13.27 14.36 -6.46
CA TYR A 394 -13.98 13.09 -6.61
C TYR A 394 -13.95 12.66 -8.08
N ILE A 395 -13.25 11.57 -8.37
CA ILE A 395 -13.12 10.97 -9.70
C ILE A 395 -13.84 9.61 -9.63
N GLU A 396 -15.09 9.55 -10.08
CA GLU A 396 -15.98 8.41 -9.85
C GLU A 396 -16.53 7.78 -11.14
N ARG A 397 -16.46 6.44 -11.29
CA ARG A 397 -17.11 5.69 -12.38
C ARG A 397 -16.76 6.13 -13.81
N ASN A 398 -15.60 6.76 -14.00
CA ASN A 398 -15.12 7.16 -15.33
C ASN A 398 -14.45 5.96 -16.05
N ASN A 399 -14.41 6.01 -17.37
CA ASN A 399 -13.74 5.03 -18.21
C ASN A 399 -12.50 5.64 -18.88
N PHE A 400 -11.33 5.08 -18.61
CA PHE A 400 -10.04 5.52 -19.15
C PHE A 400 -9.36 4.41 -19.95
N HIS A 401 -9.01 4.70 -21.20
CA HIS A 401 -8.18 3.82 -22.04
C HIS A 401 -7.45 4.63 -23.12
N ASP A 402 -6.40 4.04 -23.70
CA ASP A 402 -5.65 4.59 -24.85
C ASP A 402 -5.12 6.03 -24.69
N ASN A 403 -5.02 6.52 -23.45
CA ASN A 403 -4.26 7.72 -23.12
C ASN A 403 -2.75 7.40 -23.21
N LYS A 404 -1.93 8.35 -23.65
CA LYS A 404 -0.54 8.04 -24.04
C LYS A 404 0.36 7.68 -22.87
N ASN A 405 0.29 8.45 -21.78
CA ASN A 405 1.18 8.31 -20.62
C ASN A 405 0.43 7.96 -19.34
N TYR A 406 -0.63 8.70 -18.99
CA TYR A 406 -1.35 8.53 -17.73
C TYR A 406 -2.86 8.44 -17.97
N ASN A 407 -3.60 7.75 -17.09
CA ASN A 407 -5.06 7.91 -17.03
C ASN A 407 -5.43 8.89 -15.91
N ILE A 408 -4.83 8.73 -14.73
CA ILE A 408 -4.93 9.66 -13.61
C ILE A 408 -3.54 9.85 -13.01
N ILE A 409 -3.11 11.09 -12.87
CA ILE A 409 -1.93 11.48 -12.07
C ILE A 409 -2.36 12.52 -11.02
N VAL A 410 -1.89 12.32 -9.79
CA VAL A 410 -2.06 13.22 -8.66
C VAL A 410 -0.67 13.61 -8.17
N VAL A 411 -0.28 14.86 -8.40
CA VAL A 411 1.03 15.39 -8.00
C VAL A 411 0.99 15.94 -6.57
N ASN A 412 -0.06 16.72 -6.25
CA ASN A 412 -0.28 17.39 -4.96
C ASN A 412 -1.79 17.55 -4.70
N GLY A 413 -2.15 17.98 -3.48
CA GLY A 413 -3.53 18.09 -3.01
C GLY A 413 -3.89 17.10 -1.90
N LYS A 414 -4.99 17.41 -1.17
CA LYS A 414 -5.48 16.62 -0.02
C LYS A 414 -6.96 16.23 -0.17
N PHE A 415 -7.36 15.08 0.38
CA PHE A 415 -8.74 14.54 0.28
C PHE A 415 -9.18 14.29 -1.17
N ILE A 416 -8.52 13.32 -1.83
CA ILE A 416 -8.79 12.96 -3.23
C ILE A 416 -9.37 11.53 -3.27
N TYR A 417 -10.50 11.36 -3.95
CA TYR A 417 -11.29 10.13 -3.98
C TYR A 417 -11.35 9.61 -5.43
N ILE A 418 -10.77 8.43 -5.67
CA ILE A 418 -10.75 7.76 -6.97
C ILE A 418 -11.56 6.48 -6.83
N LEU A 419 -12.82 6.52 -7.24
CA LEU A 419 -13.85 5.53 -6.89
C LEU A 419 -14.42 4.83 -8.12
N ASP A 420 -14.49 3.49 -8.10
CA ASP A 420 -15.25 2.68 -9.07
C ASP A 420 -14.90 2.93 -10.57
N ASN A 421 -13.71 3.44 -10.89
CA ASN A 421 -13.31 3.75 -12.27
C ASN A 421 -12.83 2.49 -13.02
N SER A 422 -12.99 2.52 -14.35
CA SER A 422 -12.36 1.59 -15.29
C SER A 422 -11.04 2.20 -15.79
N ILE A 423 -9.91 1.62 -15.40
CA ILE A 423 -8.56 2.15 -15.71
C ILE A 423 -7.79 1.08 -16.50
N MET A 424 -7.76 1.23 -17.83
CA MET A 424 -7.12 0.27 -18.73
C MET A 424 -5.65 0.64 -19.02
N ASN A 425 -5.00 -0.10 -19.92
CA ASN A 425 -3.65 0.20 -20.36
C ASN A 425 -3.56 1.60 -20.98
N THR A 426 -2.40 2.22 -20.82
CA THR A 426 -1.98 3.36 -21.62
C THR A 426 -1.38 2.85 -22.94
N VAL A 427 -1.23 3.72 -23.94
CA VAL A 427 -0.65 3.33 -25.25
C VAL A 427 0.83 2.97 -25.15
N SER A 428 1.50 3.37 -24.06
CA SER A 428 2.90 3.08 -23.81
C SER A 428 3.10 2.39 -22.47
N ASN A 429 3.48 1.11 -22.54
CA ASN A 429 3.86 0.24 -21.40
C ASN A 429 5.02 0.79 -20.53
N ALA A 430 5.64 1.91 -20.91
CA ALA A 430 6.60 2.60 -20.08
C ALA A 430 5.94 3.31 -18.89
N TYR A 431 4.74 3.87 -19.06
CA TYR A 431 4.13 4.82 -18.12
C TYR A 431 3.10 4.18 -17.18
N VAL A 432 2.35 5.02 -16.45
CA VAL A 432 1.61 4.66 -15.25
C VAL A 432 0.14 5.06 -15.42
N GLY A 433 -0.78 4.09 -15.43
CA GLY A 433 -2.22 4.39 -15.53
C GLY A 433 -2.72 5.19 -14.33
N LEU A 434 -2.25 4.87 -13.12
CA LEU A 434 -2.62 5.57 -11.89
C LEU A 434 -1.37 5.94 -11.07
N ALA A 435 -1.08 7.23 -10.94
CA ALA A 435 0.06 7.74 -10.18
C ALA A 435 -0.39 8.65 -9.02
N ILE A 436 -0.09 8.24 -7.77
CA ILE A 436 -0.27 9.04 -6.55
C ILE A 436 1.12 9.41 -6.01
N ASN A 437 1.57 10.62 -6.30
CA ASN A 437 2.91 11.09 -5.95
C ASN A 437 3.02 11.48 -4.47
N GLY A 438 4.24 11.60 -3.97
CA GLY A 438 4.53 11.90 -2.55
C GLY A 438 3.86 13.17 -2.00
N GLY A 439 3.64 14.17 -2.86
CA GLY A 439 2.97 15.42 -2.48
C GLY A 439 1.53 15.24 -2.04
N ALA A 440 0.83 14.21 -2.52
CA ALA A 440 -0.57 13.96 -2.21
C ALA A 440 -0.79 13.47 -0.76
N ASP A 441 -1.88 13.92 -0.15
CA ASP A 441 -2.29 13.57 1.23
C ASP A 441 -3.74 13.04 1.26
N ARG A 442 -4.02 12.06 2.14
CA ARG A 442 -5.37 11.51 2.36
C ARG A 442 -6.09 11.10 1.07
N VAL A 443 -5.40 10.35 0.20
CA VAL A 443 -5.95 9.85 -1.06
C VAL A 443 -6.66 8.51 -0.82
N ILE A 444 -7.88 8.34 -1.31
CA ILE A 444 -8.63 7.09 -1.24
C ILE A 444 -8.88 6.58 -2.66
N VAL A 445 -8.33 5.41 -2.97
CA VAL A 445 -8.48 4.71 -4.24
C VAL A 445 -9.23 3.42 -3.98
N THR A 446 -10.52 3.33 -4.32
CA THR A 446 -11.33 2.14 -4.02
C THR A 446 -12.35 1.74 -5.07
N GLY A 447 -12.64 0.43 -5.16
CA GLY A 447 -13.62 -0.15 -6.08
C GLY A 447 -13.21 -0.17 -7.56
N ASN A 448 -12.03 0.35 -7.91
CA ASN A 448 -11.61 0.50 -9.31
C ASN A 448 -11.26 -0.86 -9.95
N ASN A 449 -11.54 -0.98 -11.26
CA ASN A 449 -11.12 -2.09 -12.11
C ASN A 449 -9.91 -1.62 -12.94
N ILE A 450 -8.71 -2.00 -12.49
CA ILE A 450 -7.44 -1.54 -13.05
C ILE A 450 -6.78 -2.69 -13.81
N ARG A 451 -6.49 -2.50 -15.11
CA ARG A 451 -6.00 -3.59 -15.97
C ARG A 451 -4.79 -3.18 -16.81
N LEU A 452 -3.84 -4.10 -16.97
CA LEU A 452 -2.77 -4.06 -17.98
C LEU A 452 -1.92 -2.78 -17.94
N THR A 453 -1.69 -2.23 -16.75
CA THR A 453 -1.03 -0.92 -16.57
C THR A 453 -0.09 -0.92 -15.36
N LYS A 454 0.60 0.20 -15.12
CA LYS A 454 1.35 0.41 -13.87
C LYS A 454 0.57 1.31 -12.92
N ILE A 455 0.77 1.09 -11.63
CA ILE A 455 0.26 1.89 -10.52
C ILE A 455 1.48 2.38 -9.73
N SER A 456 1.49 3.64 -9.31
CA SER A 456 2.52 4.23 -8.44
C SER A 456 1.87 4.83 -7.20
N LEU A 457 2.31 4.43 -6.02
CA LEU A 457 1.78 4.86 -4.72
C LEU A 457 2.94 5.40 -3.87
N SER A 458 2.88 6.69 -3.51
CA SER A 458 3.98 7.38 -2.80
C SER A 458 3.54 8.40 -1.74
N GLY A 459 2.37 9.03 -1.91
CA GLY A 459 1.74 9.90 -0.90
C GLY A 459 1.03 9.14 0.22
N ASP A 460 0.26 9.85 1.06
CA ASP A 460 -0.63 9.19 2.04
C ASP A 460 -1.86 8.66 1.32
N VAL A 461 -2.04 7.33 1.31
CA VAL A 461 -3.02 6.66 0.45
C VAL A 461 -3.63 5.42 1.10
N ILE A 462 -4.95 5.29 0.95
CA ILE A 462 -5.70 4.07 1.16
C ILE A 462 -6.06 3.52 -0.22
N PHE A 463 -5.38 2.46 -0.65
CA PHE A 463 -5.66 1.73 -1.88
C PHE A 463 -6.42 0.45 -1.51
N SER A 464 -7.74 0.44 -1.66
CA SER A 464 -8.58 -0.63 -1.08
C SER A 464 -9.67 -1.20 -1.98
N ASN A 465 -9.99 -2.49 -1.83
CA ASN A 465 -11.08 -3.16 -2.55
C ASN A 465 -11.05 -3.02 -4.09
N ASN A 466 -9.89 -2.74 -4.69
CA ASN A 466 -9.74 -2.65 -6.14
C ASN A 466 -9.55 -4.05 -6.74
N TYR A 467 -10.06 -4.24 -7.96
CA TYR A 467 -9.71 -5.39 -8.80
C TYR A 467 -8.57 -4.98 -9.73
N VAL A 468 -7.41 -5.62 -9.59
CA VAL A 468 -6.18 -5.27 -10.29
C VAL A 468 -5.70 -6.48 -11.08
N TYR A 469 -5.65 -6.37 -12.41
CA TYR A 469 -5.33 -7.47 -13.31
C TYR A 469 -4.14 -7.15 -14.23
N GLY A 470 -3.15 -8.05 -14.25
CA GLY A 470 -1.98 -7.94 -15.12
C GLY A 470 -1.21 -6.63 -15.00
N ALA A 471 -1.08 -6.11 -13.77
CA ALA A 471 -0.51 -4.80 -13.50
C ALA A 471 0.78 -4.88 -12.66
N GLN A 472 1.58 -3.80 -12.70
CA GLN A 472 2.68 -3.60 -11.77
C GLN A 472 2.33 -2.48 -10.77
N ILE A 473 2.40 -2.80 -9.47
CA ILE A 473 2.16 -1.85 -8.39
C ILE A 473 3.50 -1.48 -7.76
N ASN A 474 3.91 -0.21 -7.90
CA ASN A 474 5.10 0.33 -7.25
C ASN A 474 4.66 1.11 -6.00
N THR A 475 5.17 0.72 -4.83
CA THR A 475 4.91 1.41 -3.56
C THR A 475 6.21 1.94 -2.97
N GLN A 476 6.33 3.26 -2.90
CA GLN A 476 7.53 3.98 -2.48
C GLN A 476 7.13 5.17 -1.61
N GLY A 477 7.01 4.95 -0.29
CA GLY A 477 6.64 5.98 0.66
C GLY A 477 7.62 7.16 0.63
N ALA A 478 7.11 8.36 0.33
CA ALA A 478 7.93 9.57 0.25
C ALA A 478 8.29 10.17 1.62
N TYR A 479 7.51 9.85 2.67
CA TYR A 479 7.68 10.41 4.01
C TYR A 479 7.39 9.36 5.10
N ALA A 480 8.12 9.42 6.21
CA ALA A 480 7.99 8.47 7.33
C ALA A 480 6.63 8.54 8.07
N ASN A 481 5.90 9.65 7.94
CA ASN A 481 4.62 9.92 8.60
C ASN A 481 3.41 9.89 7.65
N ARG A 482 3.59 9.53 6.38
CA ARG A 482 2.52 9.30 5.40
C ARG A 482 2.43 7.81 5.10
N SER A 483 1.22 7.27 5.14
CA SER A 483 0.98 5.82 5.15
C SER A 483 0.46 5.30 3.81
N ILE A 484 0.90 4.11 3.41
CA ILE A 484 0.41 3.42 2.22
C ILE A 484 -0.34 2.17 2.67
N ASN A 485 -1.66 2.28 2.80
CA ASN A 485 -2.53 1.21 3.27
C ASN A 485 -3.18 0.49 2.07
N ILE A 486 -2.80 -0.76 1.84
CA ILE A 486 -3.25 -1.59 0.73
C ILE A 486 -4.17 -2.67 1.28
N LEU A 487 -5.49 -2.46 1.18
CA LEU A 487 -6.49 -3.19 1.98
C LEU A 487 -7.53 -3.93 1.11
N GLY A 488 -7.72 -5.24 1.30
CA GLY A 488 -8.87 -5.95 0.68
C GLY A 488 -8.87 -6.04 -0.85
N ASN A 489 -7.75 -5.74 -1.52
CA ASN A 489 -7.66 -5.77 -2.98
C ASN A 489 -7.53 -7.20 -3.54
N VAL A 490 -7.97 -7.39 -4.77
CA VAL A 490 -7.75 -8.62 -5.54
C VAL A 490 -6.75 -8.34 -6.66
N PHE A 491 -5.56 -8.91 -6.55
CA PHE A 491 -4.48 -8.83 -7.52
C PHE A 491 -4.42 -10.12 -8.35
N CYS A 492 -4.96 -10.10 -9.55
CA CYS A 492 -4.86 -11.18 -10.52
C CYS A 492 -3.63 -10.99 -11.42
N ASN A 493 -2.79 -12.01 -11.56
CA ASN A 493 -1.66 -12.06 -12.49
C ASN A 493 -0.71 -10.84 -12.43
N SER A 494 -0.62 -10.20 -11.26
CA SER A 494 0.03 -8.90 -11.07
C SER A 494 1.35 -9.01 -10.28
N LYS A 495 2.13 -7.93 -10.27
CA LYS A 495 3.40 -7.81 -9.54
C LYS A 495 3.36 -6.61 -8.60
N MET A 496 3.70 -6.80 -7.34
CA MET A 496 3.86 -5.73 -6.34
C MET A 496 5.34 -5.51 -6.02
N ILE A 497 5.76 -4.25 -5.98
CA ILE A 497 7.12 -3.82 -5.63
C ILE A 497 7.05 -2.88 -4.43
N ILE A 498 7.60 -3.33 -3.30
CA ILE A 498 7.70 -2.56 -2.06
C ILE A 498 9.14 -2.06 -1.92
N ASP A 499 9.32 -0.75 -2.06
CA ASP A 499 10.63 -0.09 -2.15
C ASP A 499 10.59 1.26 -1.43
N THR A 500 10.76 1.24 -0.10
CA THR A 500 10.62 2.42 0.76
C THR A 500 11.83 2.60 1.68
N PRO A 501 12.34 3.85 1.85
CA PRO A 501 13.42 4.15 2.78
C PRO A 501 12.94 4.30 4.24
N PHE A 502 11.66 4.03 4.53
CA PHE A 502 11.07 4.11 5.87
C PHE A 502 10.42 2.77 6.28
N PRO A 503 10.68 2.26 7.49
CA PRO A 503 10.08 1.01 7.98
C PRO A 503 8.61 1.19 8.35
N TYR A 504 7.80 0.17 8.09
CA TYR A 504 6.39 0.05 8.46
C TYR A 504 5.44 1.18 8.01
N VAL A 505 5.81 1.95 6.98
CA VAL A 505 4.91 2.94 6.34
C VAL A 505 3.95 2.31 5.33
N VAL A 506 4.27 1.12 4.82
CA VAL A 506 3.41 0.32 3.94
C VAL A 506 2.78 -0.81 4.74
N LYS A 507 1.45 -0.95 4.65
CA LYS A 507 0.72 -2.11 5.17
C LYS A 507 -0.09 -2.75 4.06
N VAL A 508 0.18 -4.03 3.78
CA VAL A 508 -0.65 -4.85 2.88
C VAL A 508 -1.52 -5.76 3.75
N ASP A 509 -2.83 -5.59 3.70
CA ASP A 509 -3.75 -6.32 4.57
C ASP A 509 -4.98 -6.87 3.84
N SER A 510 -5.42 -8.06 4.23
CA SER A 510 -6.65 -8.69 3.73
C SER A 510 -6.72 -8.85 2.20
N CYS A 511 -5.57 -8.79 1.51
CA CYS A 511 -5.48 -8.82 0.06
C CYS A 511 -5.34 -10.26 -0.48
N ARG A 512 -5.87 -10.51 -1.68
CA ARG A 512 -5.75 -11.77 -2.40
C ARG A 512 -4.91 -11.59 -3.66
N PHE A 513 -3.84 -12.36 -3.79
CA PHE A 513 -2.97 -12.43 -4.94
C PHE A 513 -3.15 -13.79 -5.61
N PHE A 514 -3.68 -13.80 -6.84
CA PHE A 514 -3.99 -15.01 -7.60
C PHE A 514 -3.22 -15.02 -8.92
N ASN A 515 -2.49 -16.10 -9.19
CA ASN A 515 -1.74 -16.27 -10.43
C ASN A 515 -2.09 -17.59 -11.12
N ASP A 516 -2.37 -17.53 -12.42
CA ASP A 516 -2.69 -18.70 -13.23
C ASP A 516 -1.87 -18.77 -14.53
N ALA A 517 -2.27 -19.65 -15.44
CA ALA A 517 -1.59 -19.88 -16.71
C ALA A 517 -1.52 -18.62 -17.61
N ASP A 518 -2.39 -17.64 -17.39
CA ASP A 518 -2.45 -16.41 -18.16
C ASP A 518 -1.24 -15.52 -17.84
N LYS A 519 -0.81 -15.42 -16.56
CA LYS A 519 0.47 -14.79 -16.18
C LYS A 519 1.68 -15.41 -16.86
N LEU A 520 1.61 -16.72 -17.16
CA LEU A 520 2.68 -17.47 -17.83
C LEU A 520 2.71 -17.25 -19.36
N THR A 521 1.62 -16.77 -19.97
CA THR A 521 1.41 -16.86 -21.43
C THR A 521 0.99 -15.57 -22.13
N SER A 522 0.25 -14.67 -21.47
CA SER A 522 -0.29 -13.45 -22.10
C SER A 522 0.36 -12.15 -21.62
N LEU A 523 1.00 -12.17 -20.44
CA LEU A 523 1.60 -10.99 -19.83
C LEU A 523 3.10 -10.87 -20.13
N SER A 524 3.59 -9.63 -20.21
CA SER A 524 4.98 -9.34 -20.54
C SER A 524 5.98 -9.97 -19.57
N SER A 525 7.22 -10.16 -20.01
CA SER A 525 8.35 -10.64 -19.20
C SER A 525 8.70 -9.77 -17.98
N LEU A 526 8.02 -8.64 -17.78
CA LEU A 526 8.17 -7.77 -16.62
C LEU A 526 7.52 -8.33 -15.35
N TYR A 527 6.54 -9.24 -15.47
CA TYR A 527 5.71 -9.72 -14.35
C TYR A 527 6.01 -11.18 -13.95
N GLN A 528 7.30 -11.52 -13.86
CA GLN A 528 7.77 -12.90 -13.64
C GLN A 528 7.58 -13.46 -12.21
N TRP A 529 7.22 -12.59 -11.25
CA TRP A 529 7.01 -12.91 -9.83
C TRP A 529 5.91 -12.03 -9.23
N THR A 530 5.38 -12.42 -8.07
CA THR A 530 4.28 -11.70 -7.39
C THR A 530 4.79 -10.57 -6.49
N LEU A 531 5.81 -10.83 -5.66
CA LEU A 531 6.25 -9.87 -4.64
C LEU A 531 7.74 -9.53 -4.77
N GLU A 532 8.05 -8.25 -4.89
CA GLU A 532 9.41 -7.70 -4.87
C GLU A 532 9.58 -6.80 -3.65
N VAL A 533 10.68 -6.97 -2.92
CA VAL A 533 10.99 -6.17 -1.74
C VAL A 533 12.41 -5.58 -1.78
N LYS A 534 12.53 -4.35 -1.29
CA LYS A 534 13.79 -3.59 -1.17
C LYS A 534 13.74 -2.68 0.06
N ASN A 535 14.91 -2.20 0.48
CA ASN A 535 15.05 -1.22 1.56
C ASN A 535 14.38 -1.69 2.87
N GLU A 536 13.55 -0.86 3.52
CA GLU A 536 13.10 -1.07 4.90
C GLU A 536 11.94 -2.09 5.04
N PRO A 537 11.85 -2.82 6.18
CA PRO A 537 10.83 -3.83 6.43
C PRO A 537 9.42 -3.27 6.57
N GLN A 538 8.43 -3.99 6.02
CA GLN A 538 7.01 -3.65 6.06
C GLN A 538 6.15 -4.82 6.57
N THR A 539 4.85 -4.57 6.72
CA THR A 539 3.88 -5.55 7.27
C THR A 539 2.93 -6.07 6.19
N ILE A 540 2.80 -7.39 6.10
CA ILE A 540 1.85 -8.11 5.25
C ILE A 540 0.98 -9.01 6.15
N SER A 541 -0.31 -8.71 6.27
CA SER A 541 -1.21 -9.38 7.22
C SER A 541 -2.50 -9.88 6.57
N ASN A 542 -3.05 -10.99 7.06
CA ASN A 542 -4.34 -11.55 6.62
C ASN A 542 -4.46 -11.82 5.10
N CYS A 543 -3.33 -11.97 4.40
CA CYS A 543 -3.30 -12.07 2.94
C CYS A 543 -3.41 -13.51 2.44
N VAL A 544 -3.86 -13.69 1.20
CA VAL A 544 -3.86 -14.96 0.48
C VAL A 544 -3.01 -14.82 -0.78
N PHE A 545 -1.95 -15.61 -0.89
CA PHE A 545 -1.15 -15.77 -2.09
C PHE A 545 -1.41 -17.17 -2.67
N GLU A 546 -1.80 -17.25 -3.93
CA GLU A 546 -2.17 -18.52 -4.54
C GLU A 546 -1.83 -18.65 -6.03
N GLY A 547 -1.50 -19.88 -6.41
CA GLY A 547 -1.16 -20.23 -7.79
C GLY A 547 0.29 -19.91 -8.19
N GLN A 548 0.60 -20.14 -9.47
CA GLN A 548 1.98 -20.33 -9.93
C GLN A 548 2.54 -19.11 -10.67
N ASP A 549 3.69 -18.62 -10.21
CA ASP A 549 4.47 -17.57 -10.87
C ASP A 549 5.36 -18.11 -12.02
N VAL A 550 5.90 -17.20 -12.84
CA VAL A 550 6.75 -17.57 -13.98
C VAL A 550 8.09 -18.14 -13.53
N LEU A 551 8.81 -17.45 -12.64
CA LEU A 551 10.12 -17.88 -12.16
C LEU A 551 10.07 -18.33 -10.69
N TYR A 552 9.65 -17.44 -9.80
CA TYR A 552 9.63 -17.61 -8.35
C TYR A 552 8.50 -16.74 -7.77
N PHE A 553 8.01 -17.08 -6.58
CA PHE A 553 6.98 -16.29 -5.91
C PHE A 553 7.43 -14.85 -5.61
N ASN A 554 8.66 -14.71 -5.10
CA ASN A 554 9.16 -13.45 -4.57
C ASN A 554 10.64 -13.18 -4.87
N TYR A 555 11.00 -11.90 -4.91
CA TYR A 555 12.34 -11.40 -5.22
C TYR A 555 12.85 -10.42 -4.16
N VAL A 556 14.15 -10.51 -3.87
CA VAL A 556 14.89 -9.56 -3.03
C VAL A 556 15.95 -8.89 -3.89
N THR A 557 15.98 -7.55 -3.92
CA THR A 557 17.06 -6.84 -4.62
C THR A 557 18.35 -6.88 -3.80
N VAL A 558 19.43 -7.36 -4.42
CA VAL A 558 20.75 -7.52 -3.79
C VAL A 558 21.29 -6.17 -3.30
N GLY A 559 21.76 -6.13 -2.04
CA GLY A 559 22.50 -5.00 -1.47
C GLY A 559 21.65 -3.91 -0.80
N THR A 560 20.34 -3.87 -1.02
CA THR A 560 19.45 -2.83 -0.44
C THR A 560 18.51 -3.34 0.65
N PHE A 561 18.24 -4.64 0.70
CA PHE A 561 17.25 -5.23 1.62
C PHE A 561 17.66 -5.16 3.09
N LYS A 562 16.71 -4.81 3.97
CA LYS A 562 16.86 -4.84 5.44
C LYS A 562 15.88 -5.83 6.09
N PRO A 563 16.30 -6.48 7.20
CA PRO A 563 15.50 -7.48 7.90
C PRO A 563 14.40 -6.85 8.75
N GLY A 564 13.48 -7.69 9.24
CA GLY A 564 12.40 -7.31 10.16
C GLY A 564 11.01 -7.37 9.52
N TRP A 565 10.86 -8.03 8.36
CA TRP A 565 9.58 -8.14 7.67
C TRP A 565 8.56 -8.92 8.50
N ILE A 566 7.32 -8.46 8.52
CA ILE A 566 6.26 -9.05 9.34
C ILE A 566 5.22 -9.69 8.42
N PHE A 567 5.00 -10.99 8.60
CA PHE A 567 3.93 -11.75 7.96
C PHE A 567 3.00 -12.32 9.03
N GLU A 568 1.72 -11.99 8.96
CA GLU A 568 0.72 -12.44 9.94
C GLU A 568 -0.49 -13.05 9.23
N ASN A 569 -1.02 -14.15 9.78
CA ASN A 569 -2.28 -14.78 9.31
C ASN A 569 -2.33 -15.03 7.79
N THR A 570 -1.19 -15.27 7.15
CA THR A 570 -1.08 -15.26 5.68
C THR A 570 -1.07 -16.69 5.12
N LEU A 571 -1.89 -16.94 4.10
CA LEU A 571 -1.98 -18.21 3.37
C LEU A 571 -1.12 -18.14 2.10
N PHE A 572 -0.23 -19.12 1.93
CA PHE A 572 0.53 -19.37 0.72
C PHE A 572 0.09 -20.72 0.13
N ASN A 573 -0.81 -20.72 -0.86
CA ASN A 573 -1.50 -21.91 -1.37
C ASN A 573 -1.03 -22.26 -2.80
N ASN A 574 -0.28 -23.35 -2.95
CA ASN A 574 0.28 -23.78 -4.24
C ASN A 574 1.10 -22.67 -4.93
N VAL A 575 1.90 -21.94 -4.16
CA VAL A 575 2.81 -20.89 -4.66
C VAL A 575 4.17 -21.46 -5.10
N LYS A 576 4.85 -20.76 -6.00
CA LYS A 576 6.11 -21.24 -6.60
C LYS A 576 7.34 -20.95 -5.74
N ASN A 577 7.81 -21.97 -5.02
CA ASN A 577 9.09 -22.01 -4.27
C ASN A 577 9.47 -20.67 -3.59
N PRO A 578 8.72 -20.23 -2.57
CA PRO A 578 8.95 -18.95 -1.94
C PRO A 578 10.24 -18.96 -1.10
N THR A 579 10.96 -17.85 -1.12
CA THR A 579 12.08 -17.58 -0.20
C THR A 579 11.54 -16.80 0.99
N LEU A 580 11.80 -17.24 2.21
CA LEU A 580 11.37 -16.55 3.42
C LEU A 580 12.29 -15.35 3.69
N PHE A 581 11.71 -14.18 3.91
CA PHE A 581 12.42 -12.95 4.27
C PHE A 581 12.82 -12.98 5.75
N GLU A 582 13.93 -12.34 6.12
CA GLU A 582 14.32 -12.26 7.53
C GLU A 582 13.39 -11.33 8.31
N GLY A 583 12.88 -11.84 9.43
CA GLY A 583 11.74 -11.27 10.13
C GLY A 583 10.89 -12.35 10.80
N THR A 584 9.58 -12.09 10.93
CA THR A 584 8.64 -12.92 11.70
C THR A 584 7.46 -13.35 10.84
N TYR A 585 7.16 -14.65 10.86
CA TYR A 585 5.93 -15.23 10.33
C TYR A 585 5.10 -15.79 11.48
N THR A 586 3.92 -15.22 11.73
CA THR A 586 3.00 -15.64 12.79
C THR A 586 1.70 -16.18 12.18
N ASN A 587 1.26 -17.37 12.62
CA ASN A 587 0.01 -18.01 12.18
C ASN A 587 -0.14 -18.08 10.64
N CYS A 588 0.97 -18.24 9.91
CA CYS A 588 0.97 -18.37 8.46
C CYS A 588 0.77 -19.83 8.03
N PHE A 589 0.06 -20.05 6.92
CA PHE A 589 -0.19 -21.39 6.38
C PHE A 589 0.44 -21.53 4.99
N PHE A 590 1.51 -22.31 4.90
CA PHE A 590 2.11 -22.75 3.65
C PHE A 590 1.45 -24.07 3.23
N LYS A 591 0.60 -24.04 2.21
CA LYS A 591 -0.19 -25.17 1.73
C LYS A 591 0.25 -25.57 0.33
N ASP A 592 0.44 -26.88 0.13
CA ASP A 592 0.83 -27.49 -1.13
C ASP A 592 2.14 -26.91 -1.71
N VAL A 593 3.08 -26.56 -0.82
CA VAL A 593 4.37 -25.94 -1.18
C VAL A 593 5.46 -26.98 -1.47
N GLY A 594 6.36 -26.64 -2.40
CA GLY A 594 7.54 -27.45 -2.74
C GLY A 594 8.69 -27.25 -1.75
N PHE A 595 9.58 -26.33 -2.09
CA PHE A 595 10.76 -25.94 -1.31
C PHE A 595 10.61 -24.52 -0.73
N LEU A 596 11.10 -24.33 0.50
CA LEU A 596 11.21 -23.03 1.17
C LEU A 596 12.71 -22.72 1.40
N GLY A 597 13.17 -21.61 0.84
CA GLY A 597 14.53 -21.11 1.07
C GLY A 597 14.59 -20.12 2.23
N ALA A 598 15.62 -20.21 3.08
CA ALA A 598 15.92 -19.17 4.08
C ALA A 598 17.44 -18.93 4.15
N THR A 599 17.90 -17.82 3.57
CA THR A 599 19.34 -17.48 3.46
C THR A 599 19.59 -15.99 3.72
N SER A 600 20.49 -15.68 4.66
CA SER A 600 20.93 -14.31 5.00
C SER A 600 22.31 -14.32 5.63
N THR A 601 23.12 -13.26 5.50
CA THR A 601 24.46 -13.22 6.11
C THR A 601 24.49 -12.72 7.56
N THR A 602 23.44 -12.05 8.07
CA THR A 602 23.51 -11.37 9.39
C THR A 602 22.22 -11.38 10.22
N ASN A 603 21.10 -11.88 9.69
CA ASN A 603 19.76 -11.57 10.23
C ASN A 603 19.03 -12.82 10.76
N SER A 604 17.94 -12.63 11.50
CA SER A 604 17.19 -13.72 12.14
C SER A 604 15.85 -14.01 11.45
N LEU A 605 15.36 -15.25 11.57
CA LEU A 605 14.06 -15.70 11.07
C LEU A 605 13.28 -16.41 12.20
N GLU A 606 12.04 -15.99 12.43
CA GLU A 606 11.11 -16.63 13.38
C GLU A 606 9.84 -17.09 12.67
N LEU A 607 9.51 -18.38 12.81
CA LEU A 607 8.25 -19.00 12.44
C LEU A 607 7.50 -19.36 13.73
N ARG A 608 6.27 -18.85 13.89
CA ARG A 608 5.47 -18.99 15.10
C ARG A 608 4.05 -19.40 14.78
N ASP A 609 3.57 -20.47 15.42
CA ASP A 609 2.21 -21.02 15.26
C ASP A 609 1.86 -21.30 13.77
N CYS A 610 2.86 -21.51 12.91
CA CYS A 610 2.70 -21.65 11.46
C CYS A 610 2.36 -23.09 11.06
N LYS A 611 1.61 -23.24 9.98
CA LYS A 611 1.29 -24.55 9.38
C LYS A 611 2.01 -24.71 8.04
N LEU A 612 2.63 -25.86 7.81
CA LEU A 612 3.35 -26.19 6.59
C LEU A 612 2.89 -27.57 6.08
N ILE A 613 2.27 -27.62 4.91
CA ILE A 613 1.93 -28.86 4.21
C ILE A 613 2.64 -28.84 2.87
N SER A 614 3.55 -29.79 2.68
CA SER A 614 4.32 -29.95 1.45
C SER A 614 3.78 -31.09 0.59
N THR A 615 3.75 -30.90 -0.72
CA THR A 615 3.44 -31.96 -1.70
C THR A 615 4.70 -32.56 -2.32
N ASP A 616 5.86 -31.90 -2.16
CA ASP A 616 7.13 -32.36 -2.72
C ASP A 616 7.73 -33.54 -1.93
N LYS A 617 8.32 -34.45 -2.70
CA LYS A 617 8.94 -35.71 -2.26
C LYS A 617 10.47 -35.71 -2.33
N ASN A 618 11.05 -34.74 -3.04
CA ASN A 618 12.45 -34.82 -3.46
C ASN A 618 13.37 -33.89 -2.66
N ASN A 619 12.91 -32.70 -2.31
CA ASN A 619 13.73 -31.67 -1.64
C ASN A 619 13.43 -31.60 -0.15
N THR A 620 14.42 -31.12 0.61
CA THR A 620 14.22 -30.62 1.97
C THR A 620 13.14 -29.55 1.96
N LEU A 621 12.15 -29.59 2.87
CA LEU A 621 11.11 -28.58 2.90
C LEU A 621 11.66 -27.18 3.23
N LEU A 622 12.44 -27.05 4.29
CA LEU A 622 13.08 -25.79 4.69
C LEU A 622 14.59 -25.99 4.90
N THR A 623 15.39 -25.28 4.11
CA THR A 623 16.84 -25.16 4.36
C THR A 623 17.13 -23.78 4.94
N VAL A 624 17.56 -23.76 6.19
CA VAL A 624 18.05 -22.58 6.89
C VAL A 624 19.56 -22.54 6.75
N ASN A 625 20.08 -21.53 6.08
CA ASN A 625 21.51 -21.42 5.83
C ASN A 625 22.04 -20.00 6.07
N ASN A 626 23.20 -19.95 6.72
CA ASN A 626 23.73 -18.76 7.38
C ASN A 626 22.69 -18.30 8.44
N LEU A 627 22.25 -17.05 8.44
CA LEU A 627 21.48 -16.38 9.51
C LEU A 627 22.29 -16.10 10.79
N LYS A 628 21.77 -15.17 11.58
CA LYS A 628 22.16 -14.98 12.98
C LYS A 628 21.50 -16.03 13.87
N SER A 629 20.16 -16.08 13.87
CA SER A 629 19.40 -17.08 14.63
C SER A 629 18.12 -17.51 13.94
N PHE A 630 17.66 -18.72 14.29
CA PHE A 630 16.46 -19.32 13.71
C PHE A 630 15.54 -19.88 14.79
N LYS A 631 14.24 -19.54 14.71
CA LYS A 631 13.22 -20.01 15.64
C LYS A 631 12.06 -20.61 14.88
N MET A 632 11.66 -21.81 15.28
CA MET A 632 10.44 -22.48 14.82
C MET A 632 9.68 -22.93 16.05
N ILE A 633 8.54 -22.28 16.31
CA ILE A 633 7.81 -22.39 17.58
C ILE A 633 6.36 -22.76 17.28
N ASN A 634 5.85 -23.81 17.94
CA ASN A 634 4.47 -24.30 17.83
C ASN A 634 3.99 -24.60 16.39
N CYS A 635 4.91 -24.84 15.45
CA CYS A 635 4.55 -25.03 14.05
C CYS A 635 4.08 -26.47 13.78
N HIS A 636 3.12 -26.64 12.87
CA HIS A 636 2.62 -27.95 12.43
C HIS A 636 3.07 -28.24 10.99
N ILE A 637 3.85 -29.30 10.80
CA ILE A 637 4.47 -29.65 9.52
C ILE A 637 4.06 -31.06 9.07
N GLU A 638 3.52 -31.19 7.86
CA GLU A 638 3.29 -32.48 7.19
C GLU A 638 4.04 -32.53 5.85
N LYS A 639 4.78 -33.62 5.63
CA LYS A 639 5.48 -33.92 4.36
C LYS A 639 5.31 -35.41 4.01
N PRO A 640 5.18 -35.79 2.73
CA PRO A 640 5.13 -37.19 2.33
C PRO A 640 6.37 -37.95 2.78
N ASN A 641 7.57 -37.45 2.48
CA ASN A 641 8.84 -38.12 2.72
C ASN A 641 10.01 -37.14 2.64
N GLY A 642 11.21 -37.58 3.03
CA GLY A 642 12.41 -36.75 3.00
C GLY A 642 12.53 -35.75 4.16
N THR A 643 13.56 -34.91 4.07
CA THR A 643 13.94 -33.96 5.12
C THR A 643 12.90 -32.84 5.25
N VAL A 644 12.56 -32.49 6.48
CA VAL A 644 11.73 -31.32 6.80
C VAL A 644 12.59 -30.09 7.01
N LEU A 645 13.62 -30.18 7.85
CA LEU A 645 14.47 -29.05 8.23
C LEU A 645 15.95 -29.43 8.13
N ASN A 646 16.74 -28.60 7.46
CA ASN A 646 18.19 -28.67 7.47
C ASN A 646 18.75 -27.31 7.90
N VAL A 647 19.50 -27.26 9.00
CA VAL A 647 20.06 -26.02 9.56
C VAL A 647 21.59 -26.01 9.43
N GLN A 648 22.11 -24.98 8.77
CA GLN A 648 23.52 -24.81 8.38
C GLN A 648 23.98 -23.37 8.65
N ASN A 649 25.24 -23.15 9.01
CA ASN A 649 25.89 -21.83 9.14
C ASN A 649 25.19 -20.76 10.02
N VAL A 650 24.14 -21.11 10.78
CA VAL A 650 23.55 -20.21 11.80
C VAL A 650 24.58 -19.91 12.87
N SER A 651 24.71 -18.64 13.28
CA SER A 651 25.88 -18.13 14.02
C SER A 651 25.65 -17.80 15.50
N ASP A 652 24.41 -17.78 15.99
CA ASP A 652 24.05 -17.48 17.39
C ASP A 652 23.23 -18.63 18.02
N ASP A 653 21.90 -18.59 17.95
CA ASP A 653 20.98 -19.57 18.54
C ASP A 653 20.00 -20.23 17.54
N ILE A 654 19.61 -21.47 17.85
CA ILE A 654 18.46 -22.15 17.23
C ILE A 654 17.46 -22.52 18.33
N VAL A 655 16.17 -22.25 18.11
CA VAL A 655 15.08 -22.73 18.98
C VAL A 655 14.01 -23.45 18.16
N LEU A 656 13.92 -24.77 18.31
CA LEU A 656 12.83 -25.61 17.79
C LEU A 656 11.97 -26.04 18.98
N SER A 657 10.85 -25.35 19.23
CA SER A 657 10.04 -25.55 20.45
C SER A 657 8.57 -25.85 20.14
N GLY A 658 8.03 -26.95 20.66
CA GLY A 658 6.60 -27.24 20.61
C GLY A 658 6.04 -27.62 19.22
N ASN A 659 6.90 -27.93 18.25
CA ASN A 659 6.47 -28.22 16.87
C ASN A 659 5.92 -29.64 16.73
N VAL A 660 4.97 -29.83 15.81
CA VAL A 660 4.47 -31.14 15.38
C VAL A 660 4.98 -31.41 13.97
N VAL A 661 5.68 -32.52 13.76
CA VAL A 661 6.25 -32.91 12.46
C VAL A 661 5.79 -34.32 12.11
N LYS A 662 5.22 -34.49 10.91
CA LYS A 662 4.64 -35.76 10.46
C LYS A 662 5.13 -36.13 9.06
N ILE A 663 5.80 -37.27 8.96
CA ILE A 663 6.18 -37.93 7.70
C ILE A 663 5.16 -39.01 7.38
N THR A 664 4.36 -38.78 6.33
CA THR A 664 3.15 -39.59 6.08
C THR A 664 3.41 -40.84 5.23
N ASN A 665 4.43 -40.85 4.38
CA ASN A 665 4.72 -41.94 3.44
C ASN A 665 6.18 -41.91 2.91
N ASP A 666 7.16 -42.18 3.78
CA ASP A 666 8.54 -42.49 3.36
C ASP A 666 8.81 -43.99 3.39
N THR A 667 9.42 -44.47 2.30
CA THR A 667 9.81 -45.88 2.06
C THR A 667 11.32 -46.07 2.15
N LEU A 668 12.09 -44.98 2.33
CA LEU A 668 13.53 -45.00 2.56
C LEU A 668 13.84 -44.43 3.95
N GLN A 669 14.94 -44.87 4.55
CA GLN A 669 15.39 -44.33 5.82
C GLN A 669 16.15 -43.02 5.58
N ARG A 670 15.66 -41.93 6.16
CA ARG A 670 16.16 -40.57 6.00
C ARG A 670 16.10 -39.81 7.32
N THR A 671 16.72 -38.63 7.33
CA THR A 671 16.65 -37.68 8.43
C THR A 671 15.52 -36.67 8.23
N ILE A 672 14.72 -36.42 9.26
CA ILE A 672 13.65 -35.42 9.28
C ILE A 672 14.19 -34.03 9.64
N ILE A 673 14.96 -33.91 10.73
CA ILE A 673 15.62 -32.67 11.18
C ILE A 673 17.14 -32.89 11.25
N ILE A 674 17.91 -32.09 10.50
CA ILE A 674 19.38 -32.09 10.49
C ILE A 674 19.89 -30.81 11.17
N LEU A 675 20.71 -30.95 12.21
CA LEU A 675 21.68 -29.94 12.62
C LEU A 675 23.00 -30.28 11.92
N ASP A 676 23.37 -29.51 10.90
CA ASP A 676 24.50 -29.86 10.04
C ASP A 676 25.87 -29.60 10.71
N ALA A 677 26.92 -30.25 10.20
CA ALA A 677 28.29 -30.02 10.63
C ALA A 677 28.75 -28.56 10.43
N ALA A 678 28.13 -27.84 9.48
CA ALA A 678 28.37 -26.42 9.22
C ALA A 678 27.67 -25.45 10.20
N PHE A 679 26.88 -25.91 11.17
CA PHE A 679 26.29 -25.01 12.17
C PHE A 679 27.36 -24.44 13.12
N ALA A 680 27.39 -23.11 13.25
CA ALA A 680 28.46 -22.37 13.93
C ALA A 680 28.02 -21.68 15.24
N GLY A 681 26.74 -21.82 15.60
CA GLY A 681 26.15 -21.16 16.77
C GLY A 681 26.63 -21.71 18.11
N LYS A 682 26.25 -21.00 19.18
CA LYS A 682 26.61 -21.32 20.56
C LYS A 682 25.59 -22.21 21.25
N GLN A 683 24.33 -22.17 20.81
CA GLN A 683 23.24 -22.90 21.42
C GLN A 683 22.25 -23.45 20.38
N ALA A 684 21.80 -24.68 20.56
CA ALA A 684 20.66 -25.24 19.85
C ALA A 684 19.70 -25.89 20.84
N VAL A 685 18.47 -25.35 20.96
CA VAL A 685 17.41 -25.87 21.83
C VAL A 685 16.36 -26.55 20.97
N ILE A 686 16.18 -27.86 21.15
CA ILE A 686 15.14 -28.66 20.51
C ILE A 686 14.27 -29.25 21.62
N GLN A 687 13.10 -28.67 21.86
CA GLN A 687 12.28 -29.03 23.02
C GLN A 687 10.77 -29.18 22.76
N ASN A 688 10.12 -30.07 23.50
CA ASN A 688 8.67 -30.28 23.48
C ASN A 688 8.09 -30.59 22.07
N ASN A 689 8.91 -31.03 21.11
CA ASN A 689 8.45 -31.31 19.75
C ASN A 689 7.88 -32.73 19.64
N THR A 690 6.89 -32.94 18.79
CA THR A 690 6.37 -34.28 18.42
C THR A 690 6.75 -34.60 16.99
N ILE A 691 7.56 -35.64 16.76
CA ILE A 691 8.01 -36.09 15.44
C ILE A 691 7.45 -37.50 15.20
N THR A 692 6.68 -37.70 14.13
CA THR A 692 6.03 -38.98 13.82
C THR A 692 6.29 -39.41 12.39
N ALA A 693 6.66 -40.67 12.18
CA ALA A 693 6.71 -41.30 10.84
C ALA A 693 5.76 -42.50 10.77
N ILE A 694 5.13 -42.75 9.60
CA ILE A 694 4.12 -43.82 9.48
C ILE A 694 4.74 -45.14 9.01
N ASN A 695 5.34 -45.17 7.81
CA ASN A 695 5.62 -46.44 7.11
C ASN A 695 6.95 -47.12 7.47
N LEU A 696 8.01 -46.34 7.72
CA LEU A 696 9.34 -46.83 8.03
C LEU A 696 9.97 -45.96 9.11
N THR A 697 10.73 -46.57 10.04
CA THR A 697 11.41 -45.84 11.10
C THR A 697 12.44 -44.86 10.55
N GLN A 698 12.26 -43.56 10.84
CA GLN A 698 13.12 -42.49 10.34
C GLN A 698 14.15 -42.04 11.39
N VAL A 699 15.17 -41.29 10.97
CA VAL A 699 15.98 -40.49 11.92
C VAL A 699 15.22 -39.19 12.15
N GLY A 700 14.60 -39.02 13.32
CA GLY A 700 13.81 -37.83 13.65
C GLY A 700 14.68 -36.59 13.82
N ILE A 701 15.76 -36.71 14.60
CA ILE A 701 16.73 -35.63 14.85
C ILE A 701 18.14 -36.20 14.64
N ASP A 702 18.97 -35.50 13.88
CA ASP A 702 20.35 -35.87 13.59
C ASP A 702 21.28 -34.70 13.90
N ASN A 703 22.06 -34.84 14.97
CA ASN A 703 23.09 -33.86 15.31
C ASN A 703 24.43 -34.26 14.70
N ARG A 704 24.87 -33.52 13.68
CA ARG A 704 26.14 -33.70 12.97
C ARG A 704 27.20 -32.66 13.36
N THR A 705 26.88 -31.80 14.34
CA THR A 705 27.75 -30.69 14.75
C THR A 705 29.09 -31.19 15.32
N THR A 706 30.17 -30.50 14.99
CA THR A 706 31.53 -30.89 15.41
C THR A 706 32.08 -30.04 16.55
N SER A 707 31.51 -28.84 16.75
CA SER A 707 31.92 -27.85 17.76
C SER A 707 32.08 -28.44 19.16
N SER A 708 33.10 -27.98 19.89
CA SER A 708 33.38 -28.33 21.30
C SER A 708 32.76 -27.35 22.30
N THR A 709 32.29 -26.18 21.85
CA THR A 709 31.72 -25.12 22.69
C THR A 709 30.21 -24.97 22.54
N LEU A 710 29.61 -25.60 21.52
CA LEU A 710 28.18 -25.62 21.29
C LEU A 710 27.44 -26.39 22.38
N GLN A 711 26.48 -25.74 23.03
CA GLN A 711 25.49 -26.39 23.88
C GLN A 711 24.27 -26.83 23.05
N VAL A 712 24.08 -28.13 22.87
CA VAL A 712 22.84 -28.69 22.31
C VAL A 712 21.96 -29.21 23.44
N VAL A 713 20.71 -28.75 23.51
CA VAL A 713 19.70 -29.15 24.48
C VAL A 713 18.59 -29.88 23.72
N MET A 714 18.34 -31.15 24.03
CA MET A 714 17.18 -31.90 23.54
C MET A 714 16.32 -32.35 24.71
N GLN A 715 15.13 -31.74 24.87
CA GLN A 715 14.29 -31.95 26.05
C GLN A 715 12.81 -32.21 25.72
N ASN A 716 12.18 -33.18 26.40
CA ASN A 716 10.73 -33.47 26.32
C ASN A 716 10.21 -33.73 24.88
N ASN A 717 11.05 -34.11 23.93
CA ASN A 717 10.60 -34.39 22.56
C ASN A 717 9.98 -35.79 22.47
N MET A 718 8.85 -35.94 21.78
CA MET A 718 8.21 -37.22 21.49
C MET A 718 8.55 -37.67 20.06
N LEU A 719 9.23 -38.80 19.92
CA LEU A 719 9.60 -39.41 18.63
C LEU A 719 8.84 -40.73 18.46
N ASN A 720 7.88 -40.75 17.56
CA ASN A 720 7.04 -41.91 17.24
C ASN A 720 7.47 -42.52 15.90
N ASN A 721 7.92 -43.77 15.93
CA ASN A 721 8.55 -44.45 14.80
C ASN A 721 9.72 -43.63 14.21
N ALA A 722 10.48 -42.96 15.08
CA ALA A 722 11.64 -42.16 14.71
C ALA A 722 12.72 -42.27 15.78
N THR A 723 14.00 -42.03 15.44
CA THR A 723 15.15 -42.12 16.35
C THR A 723 15.89 -40.77 16.49
N MET A 724 16.81 -40.68 17.46
CA MET A 724 17.75 -39.56 17.58
C MET A 724 19.17 -40.06 17.29
N MET A 725 19.93 -39.32 16.47
CA MET A 725 21.36 -39.51 16.25
C MET A 725 22.10 -38.36 16.95
N ILE A 726 23.02 -38.71 17.86
CA ILE A 726 23.65 -37.78 18.79
C ILE A 726 25.18 -37.90 18.84
N THR A 727 25.85 -36.79 19.09
CA THR A 727 27.31 -36.68 19.26
C THR A 727 27.76 -37.09 20.67
N GLY A 728 26.84 -37.22 21.62
CA GLY A 728 27.04 -37.48 23.05
C GLY A 728 27.65 -36.31 23.82
N LYS A 729 27.42 -35.08 23.35
CA LYS A 729 27.68 -33.81 24.04
C LYS A 729 26.39 -33.07 24.42
N GLU A 730 25.24 -33.59 23.97
CA GLU A 730 23.92 -33.03 24.16
C GLU A 730 23.47 -33.14 25.62
N PHE A 731 22.80 -32.10 26.13
CA PHE A 731 21.97 -32.23 27.31
C PHE A 731 20.64 -32.90 26.93
N LEU A 732 20.40 -34.09 27.47
CA LEU A 732 19.24 -34.93 27.18
C LEU A 732 18.35 -35.06 28.42
N GLN A 733 17.07 -34.70 28.30
CA GLN A 733 16.12 -34.80 29.43
C GLN A 733 14.70 -35.09 28.97
N GLY A 734 14.11 -36.21 29.41
CA GLY A 734 12.66 -36.44 29.30
C GLY A 734 12.12 -36.63 27.89
N ASN A 735 12.98 -36.81 26.87
CA ASN A 735 12.53 -37.19 25.54
C ASN A 735 11.87 -38.59 25.60
N ILE A 736 10.92 -38.87 24.71
CA ILE A 736 10.23 -40.16 24.60
C ILE A 736 10.47 -40.69 23.19
N VAL A 737 11.20 -41.79 23.05
CA VAL A 737 11.45 -42.44 21.75
C VAL A 737 10.73 -43.78 21.71
N ASN A 738 9.76 -43.93 20.81
CA ASN A 738 8.93 -45.13 20.66
C ASN A 738 8.31 -45.63 21.99
N GLY A 739 7.88 -44.68 22.84
CA GLY A 739 7.30 -44.95 24.16
C GLY A 739 8.31 -45.14 25.30
N VAL A 740 9.62 -45.05 25.05
CA VAL A 740 10.69 -45.20 26.06
C VAL A 740 11.26 -43.82 26.43
N ILE A 741 11.33 -43.51 27.72
CA ILE A 741 11.90 -42.24 28.23
C ILE A 741 13.44 -42.25 28.16
N ASP A 742 13.98 -41.14 27.69
CA ASP A 742 15.39 -40.78 27.58
C ASP A 742 15.89 -40.13 28.91
N PRO A 743 17.11 -40.46 29.38
CA PRO A 743 18.09 -41.31 28.74
C PRO A 743 17.70 -42.80 28.76
N TYR A 744 18.15 -43.55 27.74
CA TYR A 744 17.91 -44.97 27.39
C TYR A 744 18.31 -46.02 28.46
N TYR A 745 18.22 -45.65 29.74
CA TYR A 745 18.88 -46.27 30.88
C TYR A 745 17.85 -46.87 31.84
N ARG A 746 16.80 -47.50 31.31
CA ARG A 746 15.99 -48.50 32.02
C ARG A 746 15.85 -49.74 31.15
N ILE A 747 16.75 -50.69 31.36
CA ILE A 747 16.81 -51.97 30.65
C ILE A 747 16.67 -53.12 31.65
N SER A 748 16.03 -54.21 31.26
CA SER A 748 15.81 -55.37 32.14
C SER A 748 17.03 -56.30 32.22
N THR A 749 17.93 -56.22 31.24
CA THR A 749 19.15 -57.02 31.10
C THR A 749 20.27 -56.18 30.49
N ILE A 750 21.52 -56.64 30.63
CA ILE A 750 22.69 -56.05 29.94
C ILE A 750 22.41 -55.95 28.43
N PRO A 751 22.76 -54.85 27.74
CA PRO A 751 22.52 -54.71 26.31
C PRO A 751 23.22 -55.81 25.50
N THR A 752 22.53 -56.29 24.48
CA THR A 752 23.03 -57.30 23.53
C THR A 752 23.13 -56.77 22.10
N THR A 753 22.71 -55.52 21.88
CA THR A 753 22.76 -54.75 20.62
C THR A 753 22.91 -53.26 20.94
N GLY A 754 23.38 -52.45 19.98
CA GLY A 754 23.60 -51.00 20.14
C GLY A 754 25.08 -50.63 20.35
N TYR A 755 25.38 -49.33 20.41
CA TYR A 755 26.74 -48.81 20.67
C TYR A 755 26.75 -47.99 21.96
N TYR A 756 27.72 -48.25 22.82
CA TYR A 756 27.81 -47.70 24.17
C TYR A 756 29.19 -47.09 24.43
N ARG A 757 29.23 -46.05 25.26
CA ARG A 757 30.44 -45.28 25.58
C ARG A 757 30.96 -45.62 26.97
N LEU A 758 32.27 -45.60 27.16
CA LEU A 758 32.89 -45.65 28.49
C LEU A 758 32.21 -44.64 29.44
N GLY A 759 31.81 -45.10 30.62
CA GLY A 759 31.11 -44.29 31.63
C GLY A 759 29.59 -44.18 31.44
N GLN A 760 29.01 -44.78 30.40
CA GLN A 760 27.57 -44.73 30.17
C GLN A 760 26.81 -45.63 31.17
N GLU A 761 26.14 -45.02 32.14
CA GLU A 761 25.23 -45.71 33.08
C GLU A 761 23.97 -46.21 32.36
N LEU A 762 23.42 -47.32 32.86
CA LEU A 762 22.24 -48.03 32.36
C LEU A 762 21.50 -48.57 33.59
N ARG A 763 20.42 -47.93 34.05
CA ARG A 763 19.69 -48.44 35.23
C ARG A 763 18.89 -49.69 34.87
N ASN A 764 18.74 -50.57 35.84
CA ASN A 764 17.89 -51.74 35.76
C ASN A 764 16.41 -51.30 35.78
N SER A 765 15.60 -51.78 34.84
CA SER A 765 14.17 -51.50 34.80
C SER A 765 13.38 -52.27 35.87
N ASN A 766 13.88 -53.45 36.29
CA ASN A 766 13.29 -54.32 37.30
C ASN A 766 14.30 -54.61 38.44
N PRO A 767 14.60 -53.62 39.30
CA PRO A 767 15.39 -53.86 40.50
C PRO A 767 14.67 -54.81 41.47
N ILE A 768 15.32 -55.93 41.82
CA ILE A 768 14.89 -56.86 42.87
C ILE A 768 15.76 -56.70 44.13
N ALA A 769 15.23 -57.08 45.30
CA ALA A 769 16.02 -57.13 46.54
C ALA A 769 17.26 -58.03 46.35
N GLY A 770 18.42 -57.59 46.87
CA GLY A 770 19.73 -58.21 46.62
C GLY A 770 20.33 -57.99 45.22
N GLY A 771 19.63 -57.32 44.30
CA GLY A 771 20.09 -57.02 42.94
C GLY A 771 20.94 -55.74 42.81
N TYR A 772 21.09 -55.24 41.59
CA TYR A 772 21.83 -54.00 41.28
C TYR A 772 20.92 -52.93 40.65
N ILE A 773 21.19 -51.66 40.99
CA ILE A 773 20.53 -50.46 40.45
C ILE A 773 20.78 -50.33 38.94
N GLY A 774 21.89 -50.84 38.42
CA GLY A 774 22.18 -50.82 36.99
C GLY A 774 23.52 -51.39 36.59
N TRP A 775 23.92 -51.06 35.37
CA TRP A 775 25.22 -51.33 34.77
C TRP A 775 25.86 -50.04 34.29
N ILE A 776 27.18 -49.96 34.25
CA ILE A 776 27.93 -48.88 33.61
C ILE A 776 28.86 -49.48 32.57
N CYS A 777 28.88 -48.88 31.38
CA CYS A 777 29.73 -49.33 30.29
C CYS A 777 31.21 -49.07 30.62
N SER A 778 31.98 -50.13 30.86
CA SER A 778 33.39 -50.10 31.25
C SER A 778 34.36 -50.10 30.06
N LYS A 779 33.87 -50.26 28.83
CA LYS A 779 34.64 -50.10 27.59
C LYS A 779 33.71 -49.69 26.45
N THR A 780 34.04 -48.59 25.76
CA THR A 780 33.33 -48.13 24.56
C THR A 780 33.30 -49.21 23.47
N GLY A 781 32.14 -49.44 22.86
CA GLY A 781 32.00 -50.40 21.76
C GLY A 781 30.55 -50.73 21.39
N TYR A 782 30.39 -51.75 20.55
CA TYR A 782 29.09 -52.34 20.24
C TYR A 782 28.74 -53.41 21.28
N ALA A 783 27.53 -53.37 21.82
CA ALA A 783 26.99 -54.46 22.61
C ALA A 783 26.65 -55.64 21.69
N ASN A 784 27.13 -56.83 22.06
CA ASN A 784 26.84 -58.08 21.37
C ASN A 784 27.07 -59.26 22.33
N ASN A 785 26.11 -60.20 22.42
CA ASN A 785 26.23 -61.41 23.26
C ASN A 785 26.33 -62.72 22.44
N GLN A 786 26.46 -62.64 21.12
CA GLN A 786 26.54 -63.78 20.23
C GLN A 786 27.99 -64.05 19.88
N THR A 787 28.62 -65.07 20.45
CA THR A 787 29.95 -65.50 19.99
C THR A 787 29.88 -66.08 18.57
N TRP A 788 31.02 -66.09 17.88
CA TRP A 788 31.18 -66.95 16.70
C TRP A 788 30.96 -68.42 17.09
N ILE A 789 30.28 -69.19 16.22
CA ILE A 789 29.99 -70.61 16.39
C ILE A 789 30.36 -71.33 15.09
N ALA A 790 31.01 -72.49 15.18
CA ALA A 790 31.41 -73.29 14.03
C ALA A 790 30.20 -73.90 13.29
N SER A 791 30.27 -73.96 11.96
CA SER A 791 29.27 -74.59 11.08
C SER A 791 27.82 -74.10 11.32
N LYS A 792 27.65 -72.83 11.72
CA LYS A 792 26.35 -72.22 12.00
C LYS A 792 25.92 -71.36 10.83
N SER A 793 24.69 -71.53 10.37
CA SER A 793 24.07 -70.64 9.38
C SER A 793 23.69 -69.30 10.01
N TYR A 794 23.99 -68.22 9.29
CA TYR A 794 23.70 -66.84 9.65
C TYR A 794 23.07 -66.11 8.44
N VAL A 795 22.26 -65.10 8.72
CA VAL A 795 21.69 -64.20 7.69
C VAL A 795 22.45 -62.88 7.64
N LYS A 796 22.40 -62.18 6.50
CA LYS A 796 22.94 -60.82 6.35
C LYS A 796 22.45 -59.91 7.47
N GLY A 797 23.36 -59.14 8.06
CA GLY A 797 23.10 -58.29 9.23
C GLY A 797 23.20 -59.02 10.58
N SER A 798 23.39 -60.35 10.61
CA SER A 798 23.76 -61.06 11.85
C SER A 798 25.05 -60.48 12.43
N ARG A 799 25.12 -60.32 13.75
CA ARG A 799 26.32 -59.82 14.42
C ARG A 799 26.88 -60.85 15.40
N ILE A 800 28.19 -61.01 15.38
CA ILE A 800 28.96 -61.86 16.30
C ILE A 800 30.02 -61.04 17.02
N ASN A 801 30.48 -61.52 18.17
CA ASN A 801 31.69 -61.04 18.82
C ASN A 801 32.82 -62.09 18.72
N PHE A 802 34.06 -61.59 18.57
CA PHE A 802 35.28 -62.38 18.62
C PHE A 802 36.46 -61.46 18.98
N GLY A 803 37.37 -61.91 19.85
CA GLY A 803 38.62 -61.18 20.14
C GLY A 803 38.44 -59.73 20.63
N ASN A 804 37.39 -59.43 21.41
CA ASN A 804 37.01 -58.07 21.86
C ASN A 804 36.55 -57.09 20.75
N HIS A 805 36.16 -57.59 19.58
CA HIS A 805 35.55 -56.83 18.48
C HIS A 805 34.21 -57.47 18.07
N VAL A 806 33.37 -56.69 17.38
CA VAL A 806 32.08 -57.11 16.84
C VAL A 806 32.14 -57.08 15.32
N TYR A 807 31.55 -58.10 14.69
CA TYR A 807 31.52 -58.30 13.25
C TYR A 807 30.09 -58.46 12.75
N GLU A 808 29.80 -57.92 11.57
CA GLU A 808 28.49 -58.01 10.92
C GLU A 808 28.57 -58.79 9.60
N ALA A 809 27.61 -59.68 9.38
CA ALA A 809 27.48 -60.49 8.18
C ALA A 809 27.05 -59.65 6.97
N LEU A 810 27.84 -59.63 5.90
CA LEU A 810 27.52 -58.91 4.66
C LEU A 810 26.59 -59.68 3.71
N ASN A 811 26.46 -60.99 3.92
CA ASN A 811 25.62 -61.92 3.15
C ASN A 811 25.06 -63.04 4.05
N ASN A 812 24.12 -63.82 3.50
CA ASN A 812 23.72 -65.10 4.11
C ASN A 812 24.80 -66.15 3.83
N GLY A 813 25.08 -67.02 4.79
CA GLY A 813 26.02 -68.13 4.65
C GLY A 813 26.18 -68.92 5.96
N THR A 814 27.10 -69.88 5.99
CA THR A 814 27.40 -70.75 7.12
C THR A 814 28.88 -70.64 7.46
N SER A 815 29.20 -70.37 8.73
CA SER A 815 30.58 -70.25 9.21
C SER A 815 31.39 -71.54 9.01
N HIS A 816 32.71 -71.42 8.95
CA HIS A 816 33.62 -72.56 8.82
C HIS A 816 33.62 -73.45 10.10
N THR A 817 34.28 -74.60 10.05
CA THR A 817 34.45 -75.51 11.19
C THR A 817 35.40 -74.99 12.27
N ILE A 818 36.19 -73.95 11.98
CA ILE A 818 37.14 -73.27 12.88
C ILE A 818 37.08 -71.76 12.59
N PRO A 819 37.29 -70.88 13.59
CA PRO A 819 37.15 -69.45 13.36
C PRO A 819 38.25 -68.94 12.43
N PRO A 820 37.92 -68.05 11.46
CA PRO A 820 38.92 -67.42 10.62
C PRO A 820 39.81 -66.47 11.44
N PRO A 821 40.96 -66.02 10.90
CA PRO A 821 41.74 -64.93 11.48
C PRO A 821 40.95 -63.61 11.35
N PHE A 822 40.07 -63.35 12.31
CA PHE A 822 39.27 -62.13 12.37
C PHE A 822 40.15 -60.87 12.43
N SER A 823 39.91 -59.94 11.50
CA SER A 823 40.67 -58.70 11.41
C SER A 823 40.20 -57.67 12.43
N THR A 824 41.09 -57.17 13.27
CA THR A 824 40.83 -56.04 14.19
C THR A 824 40.99 -54.67 13.53
N ILE A 825 41.30 -54.63 12.22
CA ILE A 825 41.38 -53.40 11.44
C ILE A 825 39.95 -52.89 11.20
N SER A 826 39.71 -51.61 11.51
CA SER A 826 38.40 -50.98 11.34
C SER A 826 37.84 -51.18 9.93
N SER A 827 36.59 -51.66 9.83
CA SER A 827 35.92 -52.01 8.56
C SER A 827 36.59 -53.12 7.73
N GLY A 828 37.59 -53.83 8.26
CA GLY A 828 38.20 -54.98 7.62
C GLY A 828 37.21 -56.12 7.41
N THR A 829 37.26 -56.77 6.25
CA THR A 829 36.42 -57.92 5.91
C THR A 829 37.21 -59.22 5.92
N ILE A 830 36.56 -60.31 6.33
CA ILE A 830 37.11 -61.66 6.28
C ILE A 830 36.03 -62.64 5.78
N THR A 831 36.42 -63.55 4.88
CA THR A 831 35.55 -64.64 4.42
C THR A 831 35.74 -65.86 5.32
N ASP A 832 34.63 -66.44 5.75
CA ASP A 832 34.50 -67.53 6.71
C ASP A 832 33.61 -68.60 6.08
N ASN A 833 34.23 -69.55 5.37
CA ASN A 833 33.54 -70.42 4.41
C ASN A 833 32.78 -69.60 3.34
N ASP A 834 31.44 -69.57 3.33
CA ASP A 834 30.62 -68.84 2.36
C ASP A 834 29.98 -67.56 2.94
N ILE A 835 30.23 -67.23 4.22
CA ILE A 835 29.82 -65.96 4.83
C ILE A 835 30.98 -64.97 4.93
N VAL A 836 30.71 -63.68 4.65
CA VAL A 836 31.68 -62.59 4.78
C VAL A 836 31.33 -61.74 6.00
N TRP A 837 32.27 -61.65 6.94
CA TRP A 837 32.18 -60.81 8.13
C TRP A 837 32.90 -59.48 7.92
N LYS A 838 32.31 -58.39 8.37
CA LYS A 838 32.94 -57.06 8.43
C LYS A 838 33.13 -56.64 9.89
N GLU A 839 34.33 -56.23 10.28
CA GLU A 839 34.59 -55.55 11.56
C GLU A 839 33.79 -54.25 11.61
N ILE A 840 32.99 -54.06 12.67
CA ILE A 840 32.19 -52.83 12.85
C ILE A 840 32.66 -51.97 14.03
N GLY A 841 33.42 -52.53 14.98
CA GLY A 841 34.05 -51.83 16.09
C GLY A 841 34.35 -52.75 17.29
N PRO A 842 35.00 -52.22 18.34
CA PRO A 842 35.26 -52.95 19.58
C PRO A 842 33.96 -53.42 20.26
N LEU A 843 34.05 -54.48 21.06
CA LEU A 843 32.97 -54.98 21.91
C LEU A 843 32.80 -54.09 23.15
N ALA A 844 31.55 -53.68 23.43
CA ALA A 844 31.19 -52.98 24.66
C ALA A 844 31.27 -53.94 25.86
N MET A 845 31.77 -53.44 26.98
CA MET A 845 31.76 -54.17 28.26
C MET A 845 30.95 -53.39 29.29
N PHE A 846 30.27 -54.10 30.19
CA PHE A 846 29.40 -53.52 31.21
C PHE A 846 29.71 -54.12 32.58
N VAL A 847 29.74 -53.30 33.62
CA VAL A 847 29.89 -53.73 35.02
C VAL A 847 28.69 -53.26 35.84
N THR A 848 28.23 -54.06 36.80
CA THR A 848 27.10 -53.69 37.67
C THR A 848 27.47 -52.60 38.67
N PHE A 849 26.51 -51.74 39.04
CA PHE A 849 26.68 -50.74 40.09
C PHE A 849 25.44 -50.60 40.98
N GLY A 850 25.66 -50.07 42.19
CA GLY A 850 24.61 -49.80 43.18
C GLY A 850 23.90 -51.07 43.63
N GLN A 851 24.61 -51.94 44.37
CA GLN A 851 23.99 -53.12 44.98
C GLN A 851 22.90 -52.70 45.98
N MET A 852 21.78 -53.39 45.94
CA MET A 852 20.64 -53.17 46.84
C MET A 852 20.66 -54.21 47.95
N ASN A 853 20.22 -53.83 49.15
CA ASN A 853 20.06 -54.77 50.25
C ASN A 853 19.02 -55.86 49.90
N ALA A 854 19.21 -57.03 50.48
CA ALA A 854 18.27 -58.16 50.40
C ALA A 854 17.07 -57.99 51.34
#